data_AF-A0A5C3PZT7-F1
#
_entry.id   AF-A0A5C3PZT7-F1
#
_cell.length_a   1.000
_cell.length_b   1.000
_cell.length_c   1.000
_cell.angle_alpha   90.00
_cell.angle_beta   90.00
_cell.angle_gamma   90.00
#
_symmetry.space_group_name_H-M   'P 1'
#
loop_
_entity.id
_entity.type
_entity.pdbx_description
1 polymer ?
#
loop_
_entity_poly.entity_id
_entity_poly.type
_entity_poly.pdbx_seq_one_letter_code
_entity_poly.pdbx_strand_id
1 'polypeptide(L)'
;MAVPRNVSALLARHFAHHARPLHPRVLSRGLATAKAPSSLFAPLDTFGDRHIGPDDREVGYMLSKLGYDSMDAFVSDTVPEKIRSATNAVSNETIPALSESELLRRAKELGQANKSVKSYIGMGYHNAVVPPVILRNITESPAWYTPYTPYQPEIAQGRLESLVNFQTMVMSLTSMDIANASLLDEATAAAEGMVMAFTGTHGKKHTFFVDSGVAPQTVAVLRTRAKGFGIKLVIGDALKDLSDDTLRSDLCGVLVQYPDVNGAVKDFSDLADSVHSAGGLLVCATDLLALTMLKPPGEWGADIVLGNSARFGVPAGYGGPHAAFFAVTEKLKRKMPGRLIGRSRDAQGKPAYRLALQTREQHIRREKATSNICTSQALLANMAAMYAVYHGPLNLQRIAQKVHGLTHTIKSSVESFGYKAINSQFFDTLTLDVSGAAKDAEAVHAAALSAGINLRRIDEKHVGLTLDESVGAEDVVALINAFASAASKSPISLSDLTPPETLAIPDSLRRTSQFLPHPVFNTHHSETEMLRYIYHLQNKDLGLVHSMIPLGSCTMKLNSTSSMIPLTWPEFGSIHPFAPKDQVKGYLELISELESDLCKITGFAACSLQPNSGAAGEYAGLSVIKAYHESRGEGHRNICLIPVSAHGTNPASAVMAGLKVVPVKTHADGNLDLEDLRSKAETHKDNLAAFMITYPSTFGVFEHGVQDACKIIHDNGGQVYLDGANLNAQVGLTNPAICGGDVCHMNLHKTFAIPHGGGGPGVGPICVAEHLAPFLPSHPLIETGGDKAIEAVAAAPFGSASILTISWAYIKMLGGTGLSDASKVALLNANYMAHRLAGHYTLRYKNGKGRVAHELLIDLAEFDKVAGLKVMDFAKRLQDYGFHPPTCSWPISTCMLIEPTESETLEEIDRFCDAMIQIRKEAEDIITGKQPKDNNLLKNAPHPLSVITLSEEEWNRPYSRQTAAYPMPWLLERKFWPTVSRIDDAYGDTHLICDCPSVEETAEH
;
A
#
# COMPACT_ATOMS: atom_id res chain seq x y z
N MET A 1 -12.80 80.51 -22.99
CA MET A 1 -11.58 79.79 -22.57
C MET A 1 -12.02 78.44 -22.03
N ALA A 2 -11.48 77.35 -22.61
CA ALA A 2 -11.59 75.92 -22.21
C ALA A 2 -12.99 75.43 -21.76
N VAL A 3 -13.96 75.25 -22.66
CA VAL A 3 -14.26 74.04 -23.47
C VAL A 3 -14.45 72.74 -22.67
N PRO A 4 -15.71 72.32 -22.44
CA PRO A 4 -16.13 70.93 -22.50
C PRO A 4 -16.92 70.69 -23.81
N ARG A 5 -16.74 69.54 -24.46
CA ARG A 5 -17.66 69.09 -25.51
C ARG A 5 -18.03 67.63 -25.32
N ASN A 6 -19.20 67.45 -24.71
CA ASN A 6 -20.18 66.44 -25.09
C ASN A 6 -20.61 66.67 -26.54
N VAL A 7 -20.73 65.61 -27.34
CA VAL A 7 -21.77 65.41 -28.37
C VAL A 7 -21.99 63.89 -28.50
N SER A 8 -23.05 63.37 -27.87
CA SER A 8 -24.29 62.86 -28.50
C SER A 8 -24.09 61.52 -29.20
N ALA A 9 -24.58 60.39 -28.66
CA ALA A 9 -26.00 60.01 -28.61
C ALA A 9 -26.68 60.08 -30.00
N LEU A 10 -26.91 58.90 -30.57
CA LEU A 10 -27.91 58.64 -31.61
C LEU A 10 -28.66 57.35 -31.22
N LEU A 11 -29.96 57.53 -30.98
CA LEU A 11 -31.08 56.60 -31.24
C LEU A 11 -31.07 55.28 -30.44
N ALA A 12 -31.82 55.13 -29.35
CA ALA A 12 -33.29 55.07 -29.25
C ALA A 12 -33.94 54.04 -30.21
N ARG A 13 -34.15 52.79 -29.74
CA ARG A 13 -35.47 52.20 -29.41
C ARG A 13 -35.50 50.67 -29.56
N HIS A 14 -36.11 50.06 -28.54
CA HIS A 14 -36.88 48.80 -28.55
C HIS A 14 -36.08 47.49 -28.71
N PHE A 15 -35.90 46.77 -27.60
CA PHE A 15 -36.67 45.56 -27.31
C PHE A 15 -36.57 45.27 -25.80
N ALA A 16 -37.68 45.44 -25.09
CA ALA A 16 -37.88 44.84 -23.79
C ALA A 16 -38.25 43.38 -24.01
N HIS A 17 -37.35 42.46 -23.68
CA HIS A 17 -37.72 41.08 -23.40
C HIS A 17 -37.03 40.64 -22.11
N HIS A 18 -37.84 40.07 -21.22
CA HIS A 18 -37.47 39.48 -19.96
C HIS A 18 -36.25 38.56 -20.06
N ALA A 19 -35.15 38.94 -19.43
CA ALA A 19 -34.18 37.99 -18.90
C ALA A 19 -34.26 38.07 -17.37
N ARG A 20 -34.96 37.11 -16.77
CA ARG A 20 -34.70 36.76 -15.36
C ARG A 20 -33.24 36.27 -15.30
N PRO A 21 -32.39 36.74 -14.38
CA PRO A 21 -31.15 36.03 -14.11
C PRO A 21 -31.52 34.75 -13.35
N LEU A 22 -31.70 33.66 -14.09
CA LEU A 22 -31.67 32.30 -13.53
C LEU A 22 -30.20 31.94 -13.34
N HIS A 23 -29.65 32.29 -12.18
CA HIS A 23 -28.65 31.53 -11.43
C HIS A 23 -28.41 32.30 -10.12
N PRO A 24 -28.57 31.69 -8.93
CA PRO A 24 -27.99 32.28 -7.74
C PRO A 24 -26.48 32.36 -8.00
N ARG A 25 -25.88 33.53 -7.78
CA ARG A 25 -24.43 33.68 -7.69
C ARG A 25 -23.93 32.53 -6.82
N VAL A 26 -23.13 31.63 -7.40
CA VAL A 26 -22.26 30.74 -6.64
C VAL A 26 -21.61 31.62 -5.59
N LEU A 27 -21.72 31.24 -4.32
CA LEU A 27 -20.93 31.84 -3.26
C LEU A 27 -19.47 31.60 -3.65
N SER A 28 -18.89 32.49 -4.46
CA SER A 28 -17.44 32.58 -4.60
C SER A 28 -16.94 32.65 -3.17
N ARG A 29 -16.12 31.68 -2.72
CA ARG A 29 -15.62 31.57 -1.34
C ARG A 29 -15.25 32.96 -0.84
N GLY A 30 -16.19 33.63 -0.18
CA GLY A 30 -16.03 35.04 0.15
C GLY A 30 -14.90 35.07 1.16
N LEU A 31 -13.83 35.84 0.90
CA LEU A 31 -12.60 35.93 1.70
C LEU A 31 -12.66 35.01 2.92
N ALA A 32 -12.11 33.79 2.82
CA ALA A 32 -12.14 32.81 3.90
C ALA A 32 -11.79 33.54 5.21
N THR A 33 -12.75 33.69 6.11
CA THR A 33 -12.54 34.45 7.34
C THR A 33 -11.81 33.54 8.28
N ALA A 34 -10.51 33.76 8.44
CA ALA A 34 -9.73 33.05 9.45
C ALA A 34 -10.42 33.22 10.82
N LYS A 35 -10.57 32.11 11.55
CA LYS A 35 -11.09 32.16 12.92
C LYS A 35 -10.20 33.09 13.75
N ALA A 36 -10.83 33.98 14.52
CA ALA A 36 -10.09 34.85 15.43
C ALA A 36 -9.34 33.97 16.44
N PRO A 37 -8.06 34.25 16.73
CA PRO A 37 -7.31 33.47 17.70
C PRO A 37 -7.95 33.61 19.08
N SER A 38 -7.98 32.52 19.85
CA SER A 38 -8.59 32.50 21.18
C SER A 38 -7.83 33.39 22.19
N SER A 39 -6.56 33.68 21.94
CA SER A 39 -5.73 34.60 22.72
C SER A 39 -4.54 35.11 21.90
N LEU A 40 -3.80 36.10 22.43
CA LEU A 40 -2.54 36.58 21.85
C LEU A 40 -1.48 35.49 21.70
N PHE A 41 -1.54 34.45 22.54
CA PHE A 41 -0.55 33.38 22.59
C PHE A 41 -0.99 32.10 21.86
N ALA A 42 -2.21 32.08 21.30
CA ALA A 42 -2.69 30.94 20.55
C ALA A 42 -1.94 30.81 19.21
N PRO A 43 -1.59 29.59 18.78
CA PRO A 43 -0.98 29.38 17.47
C PRO A 43 -1.95 29.80 16.35
N LEU A 44 -1.39 30.33 15.26
CA LEU A 44 -2.16 30.75 14.07
C LEU A 44 -2.14 29.70 12.95
N ASP A 45 -1.32 28.66 13.10
CA ASP A 45 -1.12 27.55 12.18
C ASP A 45 -1.85 26.28 12.68
N THR A 46 -3.14 26.42 12.96
CA THR A 46 -3.99 25.28 13.36
C THR A 46 -4.34 24.42 12.14
N PHE A 47 -4.23 23.09 12.29
CA PHE A 47 -4.33 22.15 11.18
C PHE A 47 -5.78 21.83 10.76
N GLY A 48 -6.74 21.87 11.68
CA GLY A 48 -8.15 21.51 11.40
C GLY A 48 -8.75 22.31 10.24
N ASP A 49 -8.50 23.63 10.20
CA ASP A 49 -8.96 24.53 9.13
C ASP A 49 -8.20 24.33 7.79
N ARG A 50 -7.14 23.50 7.77
CA ARG A 50 -6.40 23.11 6.56
C ARG A 50 -6.80 21.73 6.05
N HIS A 51 -7.11 20.82 6.98
CA HIS A 51 -7.47 19.44 6.69
C HIS A 51 -8.91 19.28 6.22
N ILE A 52 -9.83 20.02 6.84
CA ILE A 52 -11.26 20.01 6.50
C ILE A 52 -11.50 21.06 5.40
N GLY A 53 -12.06 20.61 4.28
CA GLY A 53 -12.29 21.45 3.10
C GLY A 53 -13.36 22.52 3.35
N PRO A 54 -14.60 22.14 3.75
CA PRO A 54 -15.69 23.08 3.96
C PRO A 54 -15.47 23.95 5.21
N ASP A 55 -15.59 25.27 5.05
CA ASP A 55 -15.58 26.22 6.18
C ASP A 55 -16.92 26.22 6.95
N ASP A 56 -16.97 26.87 8.12
CA ASP A 56 -18.18 26.89 8.97
C ASP A 56 -19.43 27.42 8.23
N ARG A 57 -19.27 28.34 7.26
CA ARG A 57 -20.38 28.88 6.45
C ARG A 57 -20.84 27.88 5.41
N GLU A 58 -19.91 27.19 4.77
CA GLU A 58 -20.19 26.11 3.82
C GLU A 58 -20.89 24.94 4.52
N VAL A 59 -20.42 24.55 5.71
CA VAL A 59 -21.07 23.56 6.58
C VAL A 59 -22.51 23.99 6.91
N GLY A 60 -22.71 25.24 7.35
CA GLY A 60 -24.05 25.77 7.63
C GLY A 60 -24.97 25.75 6.40
N TYR A 61 -24.45 26.09 5.23
CA TYR A 61 -25.19 26.00 3.97
C TYR A 61 -25.59 24.56 3.64
N MET A 62 -24.66 23.62 3.71
CA MET A 62 -24.92 22.20 3.41
C MET A 62 -25.96 21.61 4.37
N LEU A 63 -25.85 21.88 5.67
CA LEU A 63 -26.85 21.49 6.67
C LEU A 63 -28.24 22.05 6.33
N SER A 64 -28.33 23.32 5.95
CA SER A 64 -29.61 23.94 5.55
C SER A 64 -30.25 23.26 4.34
N LYS A 65 -29.45 22.75 3.38
CA LYS A 65 -29.95 21.99 2.23
C LYS A 65 -30.48 20.62 2.62
N LEU A 66 -29.91 20.02 3.66
CA LEU A 66 -30.35 18.75 4.22
C LEU A 66 -31.52 18.89 5.21
N GLY A 67 -31.88 20.13 5.58
CA GLY A 67 -32.97 20.45 6.50
C GLY A 67 -32.57 20.42 7.98
N TYR A 68 -31.30 20.68 8.31
CA TYR A 68 -30.81 20.73 9.68
C TYR A 68 -30.30 22.12 10.06
N ASP A 69 -30.56 22.51 11.31
CA ASP A 69 -30.07 23.75 11.90
C ASP A 69 -28.71 23.56 12.63
N SER A 70 -28.29 22.32 12.87
CA SER A 70 -27.01 22.01 13.53
C SER A 70 -26.41 20.67 13.08
N MET A 71 -25.09 20.56 13.24
CA MET A 71 -24.35 19.32 12.98
C MET A 71 -24.82 18.18 13.92
N ASP A 72 -25.08 18.48 15.19
CA ASP A 72 -25.53 17.46 16.15
C ASP A 72 -26.88 16.85 15.79
N ALA A 73 -27.83 17.68 15.31
CA ALA A 73 -29.12 17.19 14.83
C ALA A 73 -28.95 16.27 13.61
N PHE A 74 -28.07 16.64 12.67
CA PHE A 74 -27.74 15.83 11.50
C PHE A 74 -27.08 14.49 11.88
N VAL A 75 -26.05 14.52 12.73
CA VAL A 75 -25.38 13.32 13.24
C VAL A 75 -26.38 12.44 13.99
N SER A 76 -27.33 13.02 14.71
CA SER A 76 -28.35 12.27 15.42
C SER A 76 -29.31 11.49 14.51
N ASP A 77 -29.54 11.95 13.30
CA ASP A 77 -30.31 11.18 12.31
C ASP A 77 -29.45 10.23 11.48
N THR A 78 -28.12 10.34 11.56
CA THR A 78 -27.17 9.57 10.74
C THR A 78 -26.62 8.36 11.50
N VAL A 79 -26.12 8.56 12.72
CA VAL A 79 -25.49 7.52 13.56
C VAL A 79 -26.51 6.98 14.57
N PRO A 80 -26.75 5.66 14.67
CA PRO A 80 -27.72 5.09 15.61
C PRO A 80 -27.41 5.42 17.08
N GLU A 81 -28.44 5.80 17.85
CA GLU A 81 -28.30 6.26 19.25
C GLU A 81 -27.57 5.25 20.15
N LYS A 82 -27.89 3.95 20.02
CA LYS A 82 -27.37 2.87 20.88
C LYS A 82 -25.85 2.67 20.84
N ILE A 83 -25.19 3.15 19.78
CA ILE A 83 -23.75 2.95 19.58
C ILE A 83 -22.97 4.26 19.66
N ARG A 84 -23.62 5.38 19.96
CA ARG A 84 -22.88 6.65 20.04
C ARG A 84 -21.94 6.64 21.23
N SER A 85 -20.70 7.07 21.00
CA SER A 85 -19.78 7.34 22.09
C SER A 85 -20.21 8.58 22.87
N ALA A 86 -19.81 8.66 24.15
CA ALA A 86 -19.90 9.90 24.89
C ALA A 86 -19.08 11.00 24.20
N THR A 87 -19.56 12.24 24.19
CA THR A 87 -18.95 13.37 23.46
C THR A 87 -17.50 13.65 23.88
N ASN A 88 -17.10 13.25 25.09
CA ASN A 88 -15.76 13.43 25.62
C ASN A 88 -14.84 12.20 25.47
N ALA A 89 -15.29 11.13 24.82
CA ALA A 89 -14.48 9.91 24.64
C ALA A 89 -13.24 10.18 23.78
N VAL A 90 -13.39 10.96 22.71
CA VAL A 90 -12.32 11.44 21.84
C VAL A 90 -12.41 12.97 21.81
N SER A 91 -11.59 13.63 22.61
CA SER A 91 -11.59 15.08 22.80
C SER A 91 -10.15 15.59 22.97
N ASN A 92 -9.96 16.91 23.00
CA ASN A 92 -8.63 17.47 23.19
C ASN A 92 -8.04 17.20 24.59
N GLU A 93 -8.87 16.83 25.57
CA GLU A 93 -8.40 16.37 26.88
C GLU A 93 -7.79 14.96 26.83
N THR A 94 -8.32 14.07 25.97
CA THR A 94 -7.83 12.69 25.84
C THR A 94 -6.74 12.55 24.79
N ILE A 95 -6.82 13.33 23.71
CA ILE A 95 -5.83 13.42 22.63
C ILE A 95 -5.59 14.91 22.33
N PRO A 96 -4.55 15.52 22.94
CA PRO A 96 -4.23 16.92 22.74
C PRO A 96 -3.87 17.25 21.29
N ALA A 97 -4.29 18.43 20.82
CA ALA A 97 -3.92 18.97 19.53
C ALA A 97 -2.60 19.75 19.60
N LEU A 98 -1.78 19.65 18.56
CA LEU A 98 -0.59 20.44 18.30
C LEU A 98 -0.84 21.34 17.08
N SER A 99 -0.32 22.56 17.09
CA SER A 99 -0.18 23.33 15.85
C SER A 99 0.82 22.66 14.90
N GLU A 100 0.83 23.04 13.62
CA GLU A 100 1.78 22.47 12.65
C GLU A 100 3.25 22.72 13.08
N SER A 101 3.55 23.91 13.61
CA SER A 101 4.88 24.25 14.13
C SER A 101 5.23 23.49 15.41
N GLU A 102 4.25 23.22 16.28
CA GLU A 102 4.45 22.40 17.48
C GLU A 102 4.68 20.93 17.14
N LEU A 103 3.95 20.39 16.16
CA LEU A 103 4.18 19.05 15.63
C LEU A 103 5.63 18.91 15.16
N LEU A 104 6.11 19.82 14.30
CA LEU A 104 7.47 19.74 13.76
C LEU A 104 8.54 19.77 14.86
N ARG A 105 8.31 20.57 15.91
CA ARG A 105 9.20 20.62 17.08
C ARG A 105 9.20 19.28 17.83
N ARG A 106 8.01 18.72 18.08
CA ARG A 106 7.86 17.42 18.74
C ARG A 106 8.47 16.28 17.92
N ALA A 107 8.25 16.27 16.61
CA ALA A 107 8.85 15.30 15.70
C ALA A 107 10.39 15.38 15.76
N LYS A 108 10.95 16.60 15.85
CA LYS A 108 12.40 16.80 15.95
C LYS A 108 12.95 16.32 17.29
N GLU A 109 12.24 16.56 18.39
CA GLU A 109 12.60 16.02 19.71
C GLU A 109 12.65 14.49 19.68
N LEU A 110 11.62 13.84 19.10
CA LEU A 110 11.58 12.39 18.94
C LEU A 110 12.71 11.90 18.02
N GLY A 111 12.92 12.54 16.87
CA GLY A 111 14.01 12.19 15.96
C GLY A 111 15.39 12.27 16.64
N GLN A 112 15.64 13.33 17.43
CA GLN A 112 16.89 13.49 18.19
C GLN A 112 17.09 12.46 19.31
N ALA A 113 16.01 11.81 19.77
CA ALA A 113 16.10 10.71 20.73
C ALA A 113 16.50 9.38 20.07
N ASN A 114 16.43 9.28 18.74
CA ASN A 114 17.06 8.20 17.99
C ASN A 114 18.55 8.50 17.76
N LYS A 115 19.39 7.46 17.80
CA LYS A 115 20.83 7.57 17.57
C LYS A 115 21.14 7.26 16.11
N SER A 116 21.89 8.15 15.46
CA SER A 116 22.45 7.90 14.14
C SER A 116 23.68 6.99 14.26
N VAL A 117 23.50 5.70 14.00
CA VAL A 117 24.54 4.67 14.05
C VAL A 117 24.57 3.93 12.72
N LYS A 118 25.75 3.84 12.09
CA LYS A 118 25.88 3.12 10.81
C LYS A 118 25.64 1.64 11.04
N SER A 119 24.72 1.05 10.30
CA SER A 119 24.28 -0.32 10.56
C SER A 119 24.69 -1.25 9.44
N TYR A 120 25.53 -2.24 9.77
CA TYR A 120 25.99 -3.30 8.86
C TYR A 120 25.47 -4.67 9.33
N ILE A 121 24.22 -4.67 9.80
CA ILE A 121 23.53 -5.87 10.32
C ILE A 121 23.09 -6.79 9.17
N GLY A 122 22.65 -6.22 8.03
CA GLY A 122 22.14 -6.99 6.90
C GLY A 122 20.78 -7.59 7.20
N MET A 123 20.65 -8.92 7.01
CA MET A 123 19.39 -9.64 7.24
C MET A 123 18.22 -9.13 6.38
N GLY A 124 18.49 -8.76 5.12
CA GLY A 124 17.50 -8.26 4.16
C GLY A 124 17.30 -6.74 4.17
N TYR A 125 18.04 -6.00 5.00
CA TYR A 125 18.00 -4.54 5.11
C TYR A 125 19.41 -3.94 4.99
N HIS A 126 19.51 -2.83 4.26
CA HIS A 126 20.77 -2.16 3.94
C HIS A 126 20.61 -0.64 4.10
N ASN A 127 21.71 0.10 4.26
CA ASN A 127 21.66 1.55 4.13
C ASN A 127 21.52 1.89 2.64
N ALA A 128 20.36 2.42 2.24
CA ALA A 128 20.12 2.80 0.86
C ALA A 128 20.71 4.18 0.56
N VAL A 129 21.35 4.31 -0.60
CA VAL A 129 21.70 5.61 -1.17
C VAL A 129 20.57 6.03 -2.09
N VAL A 130 19.70 6.94 -1.62
CA VAL A 130 18.57 7.42 -2.41
C VAL A 130 19.03 8.55 -3.33
N PRO A 131 18.92 8.43 -4.67
CA PRO A 131 19.23 9.54 -5.56
C PRO A 131 18.35 10.76 -5.24
N PRO A 132 18.92 11.96 -5.00
CA PRO A 132 18.15 13.14 -4.60
C PRO A 132 17.04 13.52 -5.59
N VAL A 133 17.23 13.27 -6.89
CA VAL A 133 16.20 13.49 -7.91
C VAL A 133 14.99 12.57 -7.72
N ILE A 134 15.18 11.33 -7.25
CA ILE A 134 14.09 10.39 -6.94
C ILE A 134 13.43 10.74 -5.60
N LEU A 135 14.24 11.07 -4.59
CA LEU A 135 13.75 11.52 -3.28
C LEU A 135 12.78 12.69 -3.46
N ARG A 136 13.25 13.76 -4.12
CA ARG A 136 12.50 15.00 -4.27
C ARG A 136 11.29 14.89 -5.21
N ASN A 137 11.44 14.18 -6.33
CA ASN A 137 10.43 14.20 -7.40
C ASN A 137 9.50 12.98 -7.41
N ILE A 138 9.69 12.01 -6.52
CA ILE A 138 8.79 10.86 -6.34
C ILE A 138 8.34 10.75 -4.89
N THR A 139 9.28 10.57 -3.95
CA THR A 139 8.96 10.36 -2.52
C THR A 139 8.29 11.60 -1.93
N GLU A 140 8.82 12.78 -2.22
CA GLU A 140 8.31 14.07 -1.73
C GLU A 140 7.34 14.74 -2.72
N SER A 141 6.94 14.04 -3.79
CA SER A 141 6.05 14.59 -4.82
C SER A 141 4.60 14.09 -4.65
N PRO A 142 3.64 14.97 -4.32
CA PRO A 142 2.23 14.57 -4.20
C PRO A 142 1.63 14.04 -5.50
N ALA A 143 2.19 14.40 -6.66
CA ALA A 143 1.75 13.84 -7.94
C ALA A 143 1.97 12.32 -8.03
N TRP A 144 2.96 11.79 -7.29
CA TRP A 144 3.27 10.35 -7.25
C TRP A 144 2.63 9.62 -6.07
N TYR A 145 2.58 10.25 -4.89
CA TYR A 145 2.11 9.56 -3.69
C TYR A 145 0.59 9.68 -3.44
N THR A 146 -0.11 10.67 -4.02
CA THR A 146 -1.56 10.84 -3.78
C THR A 146 -2.50 9.96 -4.62
N PRO A 147 -2.18 9.57 -5.87
CA PRO A 147 -3.03 8.63 -6.60
C PRO A 147 -3.15 7.31 -5.85
N TYR A 148 -4.21 6.54 -6.11
CA TYR A 148 -4.30 5.16 -5.65
C TYR A 148 -4.11 4.17 -6.80
N THR A 149 -4.45 2.91 -6.54
CA THR A 149 -4.41 1.80 -7.51
C THR A 149 -4.90 2.25 -8.89
N PRO A 150 -4.19 1.91 -9.99
CA PRO A 150 -4.54 2.33 -11.35
C PRO A 150 -5.76 1.59 -11.93
N TYR A 151 -6.90 1.65 -11.24
CA TYR A 151 -8.19 1.09 -11.69
C TYR A 151 -8.68 1.74 -12.99
N GLN A 152 -8.26 2.98 -13.24
CA GLN A 152 -8.64 3.78 -14.41
C GLN A 152 -7.39 4.04 -15.25
N PRO A 153 -7.01 3.07 -16.11
CA PRO A 153 -5.68 3.04 -16.71
C PRO A 153 -5.40 4.20 -17.68
N GLU A 154 -6.42 4.81 -18.28
CA GLU A 154 -6.26 5.90 -19.26
C GLU A 154 -5.75 7.22 -18.63
N ILE A 155 -5.90 7.35 -17.31
CA ILE A 155 -5.42 8.46 -16.46
C ILE A 155 -4.40 7.98 -15.43
N ALA A 156 -3.70 6.87 -15.75
CA ALA A 156 -2.72 6.23 -14.87
C ALA A 156 -1.53 5.59 -15.63
N GLN A 157 -1.32 5.94 -16.90
CA GLN A 157 -0.30 5.31 -17.73
C GLN A 157 1.13 5.52 -17.20
N GLY A 158 1.38 6.60 -16.45
CA GLY A 158 2.69 6.93 -15.89
C GLY A 158 3.13 5.93 -14.85
N ARG A 159 2.37 5.75 -13.77
CA ARG A 159 2.69 4.74 -12.76
C ARG A 159 2.58 3.32 -13.29
N LEU A 160 1.69 3.05 -14.25
CA LEU A 160 1.61 1.75 -14.91
C LEU A 160 2.90 1.43 -15.68
N GLU A 161 3.42 2.39 -16.45
CA GLU A 161 4.71 2.25 -17.17
C GLU A 161 5.87 2.05 -16.19
N SER A 162 5.93 2.83 -15.11
CA SER A 162 6.96 2.66 -14.07
C SER A 162 6.89 1.28 -13.37
N LEU A 163 5.69 0.75 -13.15
CA LEU A 163 5.52 -0.61 -12.61
C LEU A 163 5.89 -1.70 -13.62
N VAL A 164 5.73 -1.47 -14.93
CA VAL A 164 6.29 -2.35 -15.98
C VAL A 164 7.82 -2.28 -15.97
N ASN A 165 8.42 -1.11 -15.74
CA ASN A 165 9.87 -1.01 -15.55
C ASN A 165 10.32 -1.82 -14.33
N PHE A 166 9.57 -1.79 -13.22
CA PHE A 166 9.84 -2.63 -12.05
C PHE A 166 9.78 -4.13 -12.40
N GLN A 167 8.71 -4.58 -13.05
CA GLN A 167 8.57 -5.98 -13.48
C GLN A 167 9.73 -6.40 -14.38
N THR A 168 10.06 -5.57 -15.38
CA THR A 168 11.14 -5.84 -16.34
C THR A 168 12.50 -5.90 -15.67
N MET A 169 12.75 -4.99 -14.71
CA MET A 169 13.95 -5.00 -13.90
C MET A 169 14.08 -6.32 -13.13
N VAL A 170 13.01 -6.75 -12.45
CA VAL A 170 13.01 -8.00 -11.67
C VAL A 170 13.20 -9.21 -12.59
N MET A 171 12.44 -9.33 -13.68
CA MET A 171 12.57 -10.44 -14.64
C MET A 171 13.98 -10.54 -15.19
N SER A 172 14.56 -9.41 -15.61
CA SER A 172 15.91 -9.38 -16.17
C SER A 172 17.00 -9.72 -15.15
N LEU A 173 16.90 -9.24 -13.91
CA LEU A 173 17.90 -9.54 -12.88
C LEU A 173 17.81 -10.98 -12.38
N THR A 174 16.60 -11.54 -12.29
CA THR A 174 16.35 -12.90 -11.78
C THR A 174 16.40 -13.98 -12.86
N SER A 175 16.43 -13.60 -14.14
CA SER A 175 16.28 -14.48 -15.31
C SER A 175 14.98 -15.30 -15.27
N MET A 176 13.88 -14.66 -14.83
CA MET A 176 12.55 -15.27 -14.71
C MET A 176 11.59 -14.72 -15.78
N ASP A 177 10.53 -15.47 -16.07
CA ASP A 177 9.61 -15.17 -17.17
C ASP A 177 8.61 -14.06 -16.83
N ILE A 178 8.08 -14.02 -15.60
CA ILE A 178 7.08 -13.02 -15.19
C ILE A 178 7.32 -12.56 -13.75
N ALA A 179 7.23 -11.24 -13.52
CA ALA A 179 7.23 -10.63 -12.18
C ALA A 179 5.94 -9.84 -11.91
N ASN A 180 5.55 -9.73 -10.63
CA ASN A 180 4.38 -8.95 -10.21
C ASN A 180 4.71 -7.47 -9.89
N ALA A 181 3.67 -6.68 -9.63
CA ALA A 181 3.76 -5.25 -9.30
C ALA A 181 3.83 -5.04 -7.77
N SER A 182 4.74 -5.79 -7.15
CA SER A 182 5.15 -5.86 -5.75
C SER A 182 4.28 -6.64 -4.76
N LEU A 183 4.92 -7.12 -3.70
CA LEU A 183 4.35 -7.62 -2.44
C LEU A 183 4.81 -6.75 -1.25
N LEU A 184 4.36 -7.11 -0.03
CA LEU A 184 4.48 -6.30 1.18
C LEU A 184 5.90 -6.23 1.76
N ASP A 185 6.58 -7.37 1.88
CA ASP A 185 7.96 -7.53 2.35
C ASP A 185 8.50 -8.92 1.94
N GLU A 186 9.81 -9.17 2.13
CA GLU A 186 10.45 -10.44 1.73
C GLU A 186 9.84 -11.66 2.43
N ALA A 187 9.53 -11.56 3.72
CA ALA A 187 9.03 -12.67 4.52
C ALA A 187 7.61 -13.09 4.09
N THR A 188 6.75 -12.11 3.81
CA THR A 188 5.41 -12.35 3.26
C THR A 188 5.48 -12.86 1.82
N ALA A 189 6.43 -12.38 1.00
CA ALA A 189 6.68 -12.93 -0.33
C ALA A 189 7.11 -14.41 -0.28
N ALA A 190 7.99 -14.79 0.65
CA ALA A 190 8.37 -16.18 0.89
C ALA A 190 7.16 -17.04 1.30
N ALA A 191 6.28 -16.49 2.15
CA ALA A 191 5.05 -17.17 2.53
C ALA A 191 4.09 -17.37 1.35
N GLU A 192 3.98 -16.42 0.43
CA GLU A 192 3.24 -16.60 -0.82
C GLU A 192 3.88 -17.67 -1.72
N GLY A 193 5.23 -17.72 -1.78
CA GLY A 193 5.97 -18.77 -2.49
C GLY A 193 5.68 -20.16 -1.95
N MET A 194 5.65 -20.31 -0.62
CA MET A 194 5.27 -21.55 0.07
C MET A 194 3.83 -21.98 -0.27
N VAL A 195 2.86 -21.05 -0.20
CA VAL A 195 1.46 -21.35 -0.54
C VAL A 195 1.31 -21.71 -2.02
N MET A 196 2.05 -21.03 -2.91
CA MET A 196 2.07 -21.36 -4.33
C MET A 196 2.62 -22.78 -4.58
N ALA A 197 3.70 -23.17 -3.90
CA ALA A 197 4.26 -24.52 -3.97
C ALA A 197 3.27 -25.59 -3.49
N PHE A 198 2.65 -25.36 -2.32
CA PHE A 198 1.60 -26.23 -1.79
C PHE A 198 0.43 -26.40 -2.77
N THR A 199 -0.10 -25.29 -3.28
CA THR A 199 -1.23 -25.33 -4.25
C THR A 199 -0.82 -25.92 -5.60
N GLY A 200 0.45 -25.83 -5.99
CA GLY A 200 1.04 -26.46 -7.17
C GLY A 200 0.94 -27.99 -7.14
N THR A 201 1.02 -28.59 -5.94
CA THR A 201 0.80 -30.03 -5.74
C THR A 201 -0.67 -30.43 -5.57
N HIS A 202 -1.59 -29.50 -5.86
CA HIS A 202 -3.03 -29.64 -5.57
C HIS A 202 -3.35 -29.84 -4.08
N GLY A 203 -2.47 -29.37 -3.19
CA GLY A 203 -2.63 -29.54 -1.74
C GLY A 203 -2.52 -30.99 -1.27
N LYS A 204 -1.81 -31.84 -2.02
CA LYS A 204 -1.63 -33.27 -1.68
C LYS A 204 -0.35 -33.54 -0.88
N LYS A 205 0.63 -32.64 -0.98
CA LYS A 205 1.93 -32.73 -0.34
C LYS A 205 2.05 -31.64 0.70
N HIS A 206 2.38 -31.98 1.94
CA HIS A 206 2.29 -31.05 3.07
C HIS A 206 3.65 -30.59 3.59
N THR A 207 4.76 -31.22 3.20
CA THR A 207 6.09 -30.85 3.68
C THR A 207 6.68 -29.73 2.83
N PHE A 208 7.02 -28.61 3.45
CA PHE A 208 7.79 -27.52 2.84
C PHE A 208 9.13 -27.38 3.58
N PHE A 209 10.23 -27.53 2.85
CA PHE A 209 11.56 -27.48 3.42
C PHE A 209 12.12 -26.05 3.36
N VAL A 210 12.81 -25.62 4.40
CA VAL A 210 13.42 -24.30 4.49
C VAL A 210 14.90 -24.48 4.83
N ASP A 211 15.79 -23.98 3.97
CA ASP A 211 17.23 -24.03 4.23
C ASP A 211 17.59 -23.21 5.49
N SER A 212 18.53 -23.72 6.27
CA SER A 212 19.04 -23.09 7.49
C SER A 212 19.69 -21.72 7.24
N GLY A 213 20.06 -21.42 5.99
CA GLY A 213 20.54 -20.12 5.55
C GLY A 213 19.45 -19.07 5.34
N VAL A 214 18.16 -19.41 5.46
CA VAL A 214 17.05 -18.43 5.35
C VAL A 214 16.97 -17.54 6.59
N ALA A 215 16.70 -16.26 6.38
CA ALA A 215 16.63 -15.27 7.46
C ALA A 215 15.57 -15.62 8.54
N PRO A 216 15.85 -15.38 9.84
CA PRO A 216 14.99 -15.84 10.93
C PRO A 216 13.59 -15.19 10.92
N GLN A 217 13.48 -13.92 10.52
CA GLN A 217 12.17 -13.26 10.37
C GLN A 217 11.33 -13.88 9.25
N THR A 218 11.97 -14.34 8.16
CA THR A 218 11.31 -15.06 7.07
C THR A 218 10.76 -16.39 7.56
N VAL A 219 11.56 -17.14 8.33
CA VAL A 219 11.12 -18.40 8.97
C VAL A 219 9.93 -18.19 9.91
N ALA A 220 9.93 -17.13 10.73
CA ALA A 220 8.83 -16.83 11.64
C ALA A 220 7.51 -16.57 10.90
N VAL A 221 7.53 -15.77 9.83
CA VAL A 221 6.33 -15.52 9.00
C VAL A 221 5.85 -16.79 8.29
N LEU A 222 6.77 -17.63 7.80
CA LEU A 222 6.42 -18.93 7.24
C LEU A 222 5.70 -19.81 8.26
N ARG A 223 6.18 -19.89 9.50
CA ARG A 223 5.54 -20.67 10.56
C ARG A 223 4.12 -20.21 10.84
N THR A 224 3.90 -18.89 10.90
CA THR A 224 2.55 -18.34 11.05
C THR A 224 1.67 -18.75 9.88
N ARG A 225 2.14 -18.54 8.63
CA ARG A 225 1.35 -18.82 7.42
C ARG A 225 1.05 -20.31 7.24
N ALA A 226 2.02 -21.18 7.52
CA ALA A 226 1.92 -22.63 7.32
C ALA A 226 0.74 -23.24 8.11
N LYS A 227 0.45 -22.70 9.31
CA LYS A 227 -0.67 -23.15 10.16
C LYS A 227 -2.03 -23.06 9.48
N GLY A 228 -2.25 -22.04 8.64
CA GLY A 228 -3.52 -21.85 7.93
C GLY A 228 -3.79 -22.90 6.85
N PHE A 229 -2.72 -23.49 6.30
CA PHE A 229 -2.78 -24.46 5.20
C PHE A 229 -2.47 -25.90 5.65
N GLY A 230 -2.13 -26.10 6.93
CA GLY A 230 -1.68 -27.40 7.43
C GLY A 230 -0.35 -27.84 6.80
N ILE A 231 0.53 -26.89 6.47
CA ILE A 231 1.86 -27.17 5.91
C ILE A 231 2.82 -27.51 7.05
N LYS A 232 3.57 -28.59 6.91
CA LYS A 232 4.66 -28.99 7.80
C LYS A 232 5.95 -28.33 7.35
N LEU A 233 6.47 -27.41 8.15
CA LEU A 233 7.80 -26.83 7.91
C LEU A 233 8.90 -27.73 8.46
N VAL A 234 9.91 -27.98 7.64
CA VAL A 234 11.15 -28.66 8.03
C VAL A 234 12.31 -27.70 7.78
N ILE A 235 13.13 -27.45 8.80
CA ILE A 235 14.27 -26.52 8.72
C ILE A 235 15.55 -27.34 8.82
N GLY A 236 16.45 -27.20 7.85
CA GLY A 236 17.69 -28.00 7.80
C GLY A 236 18.66 -27.55 6.71
N ASP A 237 19.68 -28.35 6.41
CA ASP A 237 20.61 -28.11 5.30
C ASP A 237 20.05 -28.74 4.03
N ALA A 238 19.51 -27.93 3.12
CA ALA A 238 18.78 -28.45 1.96
C ALA A 238 19.66 -29.30 1.03
N LEU A 239 20.96 -29.04 0.98
CA LEU A 239 21.90 -29.80 0.14
C LEU A 239 22.25 -31.18 0.73
N LYS A 240 22.05 -31.39 2.04
CA LYS A 240 22.33 -32.66 2.73
C LYS A 240 21.07 -33.46 3.03
N ASP A 241 20.07 -32.80 3.60
CA ASP A 241 18.93 -33.46 4.25
C ASP A 241 17.88 -33.93 3.24
N LEU A 242 17.82 -33.33 2.06
CA LEU A 242 16.89 -33.74 0.99
C LEU A 242 17.32 -35.00 0.22
N SER A 243 18.34 -35.70 0.70
CA SER A 243 18.67 -37.07 0.28
C SER A 243 17.72 -38.13 0.88
N ASP A 244 16.92 -37.77 1.88
CA ASP A 244 15.91 -38.64 2.50
C ASP A 244 14.65 -38.77 1.63
N ASP A 245 14.41 -39.96 1.08
CA ASP A 245 13.26 -40.27 0.23
C ASP A 245 11.90 -40.07 0.94
N THR A 246 11.86 -40.20 2.27
CA THR A 246 10.62 -39.99 3.03
C THR A 246 10.20 -38.52 2.98
N LEU A 247 11.15 -37.59 3.14
CA LEU A 247 10.92 -36.15 3.00
C LEU A 247 10.49 -35.79 1.58
N ARG A 248 11.16 -36.36 0.57
CA ARG A 248 10.87 -36.08 -0.85
C ARG A 248 9.47 -36.53 -1.28
N SER A 249 8.97 -37.63 -0.73
CA SER A 249 7.65 -38.18 -1.09
C SER A 249 6.50 -37.20 -0.79
N ASP A 250 6.59 -36.43 0.29
CA ASP A 250 5.60 -35.44 0.75
C ASP A 250 6.01 -33.98 0.50
N LEU A 251 7.10 -33.75 -0.24
CA LEU A 251 7.66 -32.43 -0.50
C LEU A 251 6.82 -31.62 -1.49
N CYS A 252 6.24 -30.49 -1.05
CA CYS A 252 5.59 -29.54 -1.93
C CYS A 252 6.52 -28.44 -2.45
N GLY A 253 7.58 -28.10 -1.70
CA GLY A 253 8.60 -27.17 -2.16
C GLY A 253 9.73 -26.98 -1.17
N VAL A 254 10.75 -26.26 -1.63
CA VAL A 254 11.95 -25.91 -0.86
C VAL A 254 12.20 -24.42 -0.98
N LEU A 255 12.49 -23.74 0.13
CA LEU A 255 12.99 -22.37 0.13
C LEU A 255 14.49 -22.35 0.45
N VAL A 256 15.27 -21.75 -0.45
CA VAL A 256 16.68 -21.41 -0.24
C VAL A 256 16.86 -19.89 -0.25
N GLN A 257 18.00 -19.40 0.25
CA GLN A 257 18.38 -17.99 0.17
C GLN A 257 19.77 -17.85 -0.50
N TYR A 258 19.89 -16.89 -1.42
CA TYR A 258 21.07 -16.74 -2.30
C TYR A 258 21.42 -15.26 -2.54
N PRO A 259 22.52 -14.73 -1.96
CA PRO A 259 23.33 -15.31 -0.89
C PRO A 259 22.52 -15.59 0.37
N ASP A 260 22.94 -16.57 1.17
CA ASP A 260 22.24 -16.89 2.41
C ASP A 260 22.44 -15.83 3.50
N VAL A 261 21.70 -15.93 4.60
CA VAL A 261 21.75 -14.95 5.70
C VAL A 261 23.16 -14.79 6.27
N ASN A 262 24.02 -15.81 6.18
CA ASN A 262 25.41 -15.77 6.66
C ASN A 262 26.41 -15.29 5.60
N GLY A 263 25.92 -14.95 4.41
CA GLY A 263 26.68 -14.45 3.28
C GLY A 263 27.25 -15.54 2.39
N ALA A 264 26.88 -16.80 2.57
CA ALA A 264 27.40 -17.87 1.73
C ALA A 264 26.70 -17.87 0.36
N VAL A 265 27.50 -17.98 -0.70
CA VAL A 265 27.04 -18.22 -2.07
C VAL A 265 27.21 -19.72 -2.36
N LYS A 266 26.13 -20.41 -2.71
CA LYS A 266 26.08 -21.86 -2.93
C LYS A 266 25.53 -22.18 -4.32
N ASP A 267 25.92 -23.33 -4.87
CA ASP A 267 25.32 -23.86 -6.09
C ASP A 267 24.11 -24.73 -5.73
N PHE A 268 22.95 -24.40 -6.29
CA PHE A 268 21.68 -25.10 -6.06
C PHE A 268 21.17 -25.85 -7.30
N SER A 269 21.97 -25.97 -8.38
CA SER A 269 21.53 -26.67 -9.60
C SER A 269 21.09 -28.12 -9.33
N ASP A 270 21.93 -28.92 -8.66
CA ASP A 270 21.59 -30.32 -8.34
C ASP A 270 20.37 -30.42 -7.40
N LEU A 271 20.20 -29.42 -6.52
CA LEU A 271 19.04 -29.34 -5.64
C LEU A 271 17.76 -29.10 -6.45
N ALA A 272 17.78 -28.21 -7.44
CA ALA A 272 16.63 -27.96 -8.31
C ALA A 272 16.16 -29.25 -8.99
N ASP A 273 17.08 -30.02 -9.57
CA ASP A 273 16.78 -31.31 -10.19
C ASP A 273 16.16 -32.31 -9.19
N SER A 274 16.69 -32.36 -7.96
CA SER A 274 16.16 -33.22 -6.89
C SER A 274 14.74 -32.83 -6.47
N VAL A 275 14.45 -31.53 -6.36
CA VAL A 275 13.13 -31.01 -6.00
C VAL A 275 12.11 -31.24 -7.12
N HIS A 276 12.50 -31.01 -8.38
CA HIS A 276 11.64 -31.22 -9.53
C HIS A 276 11.32 -32.70 -9.76
N SER A 277 12.29 -33.59 -9.57
CA SER A 277 12.04 -35.05 -9.64
C SER A 277 11.09 -35.54 -8.54
N ALA A 278 11.01 -34.82 -7.41
CA ALA A 278 10.01 -35.04 -6.38
C ALA A 278 8.66 -34.34 -6.68
N GLY A 279 8.55 -33.55 -7.74
CA GLY A 279 7.33 -32.81 -8.09
C GLY A 279 7.05 -31.60 -7.19
N GLY A 280 8.05 -31.14 -6.42
CA GLY A 280 7.98 -29.88 -5.66
C GLY A 280 8.44 -28.68 -6.49
N LEU A 281 8.29 -27.47 -5.93
CA LEU A 281 8.85 -26.25 -6.51
C LEU A 281 10.04 -25.74 -5.69
N LEU A 282 11.07 -25.23 -6.39
CA LEU A 282 12.20 -24.55 -5.75
C LEU A 282 11.94 -23.04 -5.69
N VAL A 283 11.95 -22.49 -4.49
CA VAL A 283 11.76 -21.08 -4.16
C VAL A 283 13.09 -20.50 -3.71
N CYS A 284 13.47 -19.34 -4.25
CA CYS A 284 14.72 -18.65 -3.91
C CYS A 284 14.44 -17.23 -3.40
N ALA A 285 14.77 -16.96 -2.13
CA ALA A 285 14.95 -15.59 -1.65
C ALA A 285 16.33 -15.08 -2.10
N THR A 286 16.43 -13.87 -2.65
CA THR A 286 17.67 -13.35 -3.25
C THR A 286 17.77 -11.83 -3.17
N ASP A 287 18.96 -11.31 -3.47
CA ASP A 287 19.26 -9.88 -3.48
C ASP A 287 19.52 -9.34 -4.90
N LEU A 288 18.79 -8.29 -5.31
CA LEU A 288 18.89 -7.74 -6.67
C LEU A 288 20.27 -7.16 -7.03
N LEU A 289 21.00 -6.58 -6.06
CA LEU A 289 22.34 -6.06 -6.30
C LEU A 289 23.34 -7.20 -6.47
N ALA A 290 23.24 -8.24 -5.64
CA ALA A 290 24.07 -9.44 -5.75
C ALA A 290 23.89 -10.11 -7.12
N LEU A 291 22.65 -10.16 -7.64
CA LEU A 291 22.35 -10.71 -8.96
C LEU A 291 22.95 -9.95 -10.14
N THR A 292 23.54 -8.76 -9.94
CA THR A 292 24.33 -8.12 -11.02
C THR A 292 25.69 -8.80 -11.24
N MET A 293 26.16 -9.57 -10.25
CA MET A 293 27.44 -10.31 -10.28
C MET A 293 27.27 -11.83 -10.20
N LEU A 294 26.18 -12.31 -9.61
CA LEU A 294 25.89 -13.74 -9.42
C LEU A 294 25.03 -14.32 -10.54
N LYS A 295 25.31 -15.58 -10.92
CA LYS A 295 24.46 -16.37 -11.81
C LYS A 295 23.04 -16.39 -11.22
N PRO A 296 22.04 -15.84 -11.91
CA PRO A 296 20.72 -15.60 -11.34
C PRO A 296 19.88 -16.88 -11.22
N PRO A 297 18.89 -16.91 -10.31
CA PRO A 297 18.17 -18.14 -9.98
C PRO A 297 17.44 -18.84 -11.11
N GLY A 298 16.90 -18.09 -12.07
CA GLY A 298 16.27 -18.68 -13.25
C GLY A 298 17.23 -19.51 -14.12
N GLU A 299 18.54 -19.22 -14.08
CA GLU A 299 19.54 -19.95 -14.87
C GLU A 299 20.02 -21.26 -14.21
N TRP A 300 19.65 -21.52 -12.96
CA TRP A 300 19.99 -22.76 -12.27
C TRP A 300 18.76 -23.56 -11.81
N GLY A 301 17.55 -23.15 -12.19
CA GLY A 301 16.34 -23.97 -12.05
C GLY A 301 15.35 -23.56 -10.96
N ALA A 302 15.44 -22.34 -10.41
CA ALA A 302 14.40 -21.84 -9.51
C ALA A 302 13.05 -21.69 -10.23
N ASP A 303 11.95 -22.05 -9.57
CA ASP A 303 10.59 -21.85 -10.09
C ASP A 303 10.00 -20.49 -9.69
N ILE A 304 10.40 -20.03 -8.50
CA ILE A 304 9.92 -18.81 -7.84
C ILE A 304 11.13 -18.07 -7.25
N VAL A 305 11.25 -16.77 -7.54
CA VAL A 305 12.35 -15.92 -7.06
C VAL A 305 11.77 -14.67 -6.42
N LEU A 306 12.20 -14.35 -5.21
CA LEU A 306 11.64 -13.28 -4.39
C LEU A 306 12.71 -12.59 -3.57
N GLY A 307 12.38 -11.44 -3.00
CA GLY A 307 13.28 -10.70 -2.12
C GLY A 307 12.84 -9.27 -1.90
N ASN A 308 13.70 -8.49 -1.25
CA ASN A 308 13.49 -7.06 -1.01
C ASN A 308 14.17 -6.18 -2.08
N SER A 309 13.44 -5.23 -2.69
CA SER A 309 14.04 -4.28 -3.65
C SER A 309 14.63 -3.02 -2.99
N ALA A 310 14.54 -2.89 -1.66
CA ALA A 310 14.82 -1.64 -0.94
C ALA A 310 16.21 -1.03 -1.22
N ARG A 311 17.24 -1.87 -1.33
CA ARG A 311 18.62 -1.37 -1.53
C ARG A 311 18.79 -0.60 -2.85
N PHE A 312 17.83 -0.71 -3.77
CA PHE A 312 17.71 0.17 -4.92
C PHE A 312 16.99 1.47 -4.54
N GLY A 313 17.66 2.29 -3.74
CA GLY A 313 17.23 3.67 -3.49
C GLY A 313 15.98 3.86 -2.62
N VAL A 314 15.67 2.95 -1.69
CA VAL A 314 14.58 3.11 -0.70
C VAL A 314 15.13 3.01 0.73
N PRO A 315 14.95 4.02 1.60
CA PRO A 315 15.50 4.02 2.96
C PRO A 315 15.04 2.84 3.83
N ALA A 316 15.84 2.43 4.81
CA ALA A 316 15.52 1.31 5.71
C ALA A 316 14.22 1.53 6.51
N GLY A 317 13.93 2.77 6.91
CA GLY A 317 12.65 3.21 7.47
C GLY A 317 12.20 2.48 8.75
N TYR A 318 13.17 1.96 9.53
CA TYR A 318 13.03 1.02 10.65
C TYR A 318 12.09 -0.17 10.38
N GLY A 319 12.11 -0.65 9.13
CA GLY A 319 11.42 -1.87 8.69
C GLY A 319 10.75 -1.74 7.32
N GLY A 320 10.44 -0.52 6.91
CA GLY A 320 9.80 -0.22 5.64
C GLY A 320 9.17 1.17 5.58
N PRO A 321 8.40 1.47 4.53
CA PRO A 321 7.90 0.50 3.55
C PRO A 321 8.93 0.15 2.47
N HIS A 322 8.91 -1.10 1.99
CA HIS A 322 9.73 -1.58 0.89
C HIS A 322 8.91 -2.44 -0.05
N ALA A 323 9.17 -2.38 -1.36
CA ALA A 323 8.56 -3.32 -2.30
C ALA A 323 9.30 -4.64 -2.29
N ALA A 324 8.60 -5.72 -1.94
CA ALA A 324 9.11 -7.05 -2.23
C ALA A 324 8.85 -7.41 -3.69
N PHE A 325 9.85 -7.97 -4.36
CA PHE A 325 9.68 -8.52 -5.70
C PHE A 325 9.30 -9.99 -5.61
N PHE A 326 8.53 -10.45 -6.61
CA PHE A 326 8.12 -11.85 -6.74
C PHE A 326 8.02 -12.18 -8.23
N ALA A 327 8.88 -13.08 -8.67
CA ALA A 327 8.98 -13.53 -10.06
C ALA A 327 8.86 -15.05 -10.15
N VAL A 328 8.27 -15.52 -11.24
CA VAL A 328 7.96 -16.93 -11.44
C VAL A 328 8.22 -17.34 -12.88
N THR A 329 8.35 -18.65 -13.07
CA THR A 329 8.32 -19.26 -14.41
C THR A 329 6.94 -19.09 -15.06
N GLU A 330 6.91 -19.10 -16.39
CA GLU A 330 5.73 -18.87 -17.23
C GLU A 330 4.55 -19.79 -16.85
N LYS A 331 4.84 -21.05 -16.48
CA LYS A 331 3.84 -22.05 -16.06
C LYS A 331 3.04 -21.63 -14.81
N LEU A 332 3.58 -20.74 -13.98
CA LEU A 332 2.99 -20.34 -12.69
C LEU A 332 2.21 -19.02 -12.74
N LYS A 333 2.20 -18.30 -13.87
CA LYS A 333 1.63 -16.94 -13.98
C LYS A 333 0.19 -16.79 -13.50
N ARG A 334 -0.64 -17.82 -13.68
CA ARG A 334 -2.06 -17.81 -13.25
C ARG A 334 -2.25 -17.99 -11.73
N LYS A 335 -1.18 -18.34 -11.01
CA LYS A 335 -1.16 -18.51 -9.55
C LYS A 335 -0.53 -17.33 -8.81
N MET A 336 0.05 -16.39 -9.54
CA MET A 336 0.78 -15.24 -8.99
C MET A 336 -0.06 -14.43 -7.99
N PRO A 337 0.49 -14.12 -6.80
CA PRO A 337 -0.12 -13.21 -5.85
C PRO A 337 0.01 -11.75 -6.31
N GLY A 338 -0.92 -10.91 -5.89
CA GLY A 338 -0.89 -9.48 -6.14
C GLY A 338 -1.14 -9.07 -7.59
N ARG A 339 -0.95 -7.77 -7.82
CA ARG A 339 -1.21 -7.12 -9.10
C ARG A 339 -0.14 -7.49 -10.13
N LEU A 340 -0.54 -7.52 -11.39
CA LEU A 340 0.34 -7.72 -12.53
C LEU A 340 0.01 -6.64 -13.54
N ILE A 341 1.00 -5.92 -14.06
CA ILE A 341 0.79 -4.97 -15.15
C ILE A 341 1.03 -5.71 -16.46
N GLY A 342 0.16 -5.48 -17.44
CA GLY A 342 0.31 -6.00 -18.78
C GLY A 342 0.03 -4.95 -19.85
N ARG A 343 0.65 -5.14 -21.01
CA ARG A 343 0.38 -4.38 -22.23
C ARG A 343 -0.92 -4.86 -22.86
N SER A 344 -1.71 -3.92 -23.32
CA SER A 344 -2.89 -4.11 -24.17
C SER A 344 -2.87 -3.05 -25.28
N ARG A 345 -4.01 -2.79 -25.89
CA ARG A 345 -4.25 -1.71 -26.84
C ARG A 345 -5.44 -0.86 -26.44
N ASP A 346 -5.45 0.39 -26.87
CA ASP A 346 -6.60 1.28 -26.74
C ASP A 346 -7.57 1.13 -27.92
N ALA A 347 -8.70 1.84 -27.86
CA ALA A 347 -9.72 1.84 -28.91
C ALA A 347 -9.24 2.37 -30.28
N GLN A 348 -8.05 2.97 -30.36
CA GLN A 348 -7.41 3.40 -31.60
C GLN A 348 -6.31 2.40 -32.05
N GLY A 349 -6.18 1.27 -31.36
CA GLY A 349 -5.17 0.25 -31.63
C GLY A 349 -3.78 0.57 -31.08
N LYS A 350 -3.61 1.67 -30.32
CA LYS A 350 -2.31 2.08 -29.79
C LYS A 350 -1.95 1.27 -28.53
N PRO A 351 -0.68 0.92 -28.31
CA PRO A 351 -0.25 0.26 -27.07
C PRO A 351 -0.64 1.05 -25.81
N ALA A 352 -1.12 0.35 -24.80
CA ALA A 352 -1.47 0.94 -23.49
C ALA A 352 -1.33 -0.09 -22.37
N TYR A 353 -0.97 0.34 -21.17
CA TYR A 353 -0.81 -0.54 -20.01
C TYR A 353 -2.09 -0.64 -19.18
N ARG A 354 -2.29 -1.79 -18.51
CA ARG A 354 -3.36 -2.00 -17.52
C ARG A 354 -3.01 -3.10 -16.51
N LEU A 355 -3.80 -3.23 -15.43
CA LEU A 355 -3.74 -4.38 -14.53
C LEU A 355 -4.19 -5.66 -15.26
N ALA A 356 -3.34 -6.66 -15.47
CA ALA A 356 -3.64 -7.90 -16.20
C ALA A 356 -4.05 -9.07 -15.28
N LEU A 357 -4.87 -9.98 -15.80
CA LEU A 357 -5.33 -11.19 -15.09
C LEU A 357 -5.95 -10.90 -13.72
N GLN A 358 -6.75 -9.83 -13.62
CA GLN A 358 -7.35 -9.35 -12.36
C GLN A 358 -8.26 -10.39 -11.69
N THR A 359 -8.74 -11.39 -12.43
CA THR A 359 -9.52 -12.50 -11.86
C THR A 359 -8.77 -13.28 -10.80
N ARG A 360 -7.44 -13.18 -10.68
CA ARG A 360 -6.68 -13.78 -9.58
C ARG A 360 -6.92 -13.10 -8.23
N GLU A 361 -7.31 -11.83 -8.24
CA GLU A 361 -7.29 -10.94 -7.09
C GLU A 361 -8.57 -11.04 -6.23
N GLN A 362 -8.46 -10.62 -4.98
CA GLN A 362 -9.49 -10.71 -3.95
C GLN A 362 -10.83 -10.07 -4.33
N HIS A 363 -10.82 -8.96 -5.07
CA HIS A 363 -12.03 -8.20 -5.40
C HIS A 363 -12.94 -8.92 -6.40
N ILE A 364 -12.41 -9.92 -7.13
CA ILE A 364 -13.17 -10.78 -8.04
C ILE A 364 -13.36 -12.17 -7.43
N ARG A 365 -12.28 -12.82 -6.97
CA ARG A 365 -12.33 -14.24 -6.56
C ARG A 365 -12.52 -14.50 -5.08
N ARG A 366 -12.50 -13.48 -4.22
CA ARG A 366 -12.83 -13.59 -2.78
C ARG A 366 -12.07 -14.75 -2.12
N GLU A 367 -12.75 -15.71 -1.49
CA GLU A 367 -12.14 -16.90 -0.86
C GLU A 367 -11.32 -17.80 -1.81
N LYS A 368 -11.47 -17.65 -3.12
CA LYS A 368 -10.73 -18.41 -4.15
C LYS A 368 -9.59 -17.61 -4.79
N ALA A 369 -9.30 -16.41 -4.30
CA ALA A 369 -8.20 -15.60 -4.78
C ALA A 369 -6.85 -16.29 -4.53
N THR A 370 -5.80 -15.85 -5.23
CA THR A 370 -4.45 -16.41 -5.03
C THR A 370 -3.81 -15.94 -3.72
N SER A 371 -4.23 -14.78 -3.21
CA SER A 371 -3.78 -14.16 -1.96
C SER A 371 -4.87 -13.19 -1.47
N ASN A 372 -4.80 -12.78 -0.20
CA ASN A 372 -5.64 -11.72 0.35
C ASN A 372 -5.10 -10.30 0.06
N ILE A 373 -3.89 -10.16 -0.53
CA ILE A 373 -3.27 -8.85 -0.75
C ILE A 373 -4.15 -7.92 -1.61
N CYS A 374 -4.19 -6.63 -1.24
CA CYS A 374 -4.94 -5.59 -1.96
C CYS A 374 -4.08 -4.31 -2.14
N THR A 375 -3.83 -3.59 -1.06
CA THR A 375 -2.75 -2.57 -1.01
C THR A 375 -1.42 -3.31 -0.96
N SER A 376 -0.47 -2.91 -1.79
CA SER A 376 0.89 -3.45 -1.83
C SER A 376 1.90 -2.34 -1.54
N GLN A 377 2.97 -2.20 -2.35
CA GLN A 377 4.08 -1.28 -2.14
C GLN A 377 4.45 -0.52 -3.43
N ALA A 378 3.44 -0.10 -4.20
CA ALA A 378 3.59 0.45 -5.55
C ALA A 378 4.54 1.66 -5.65
N LEU A 379 4.44 2.63 -4.72
CA LEU A 379 5.34 3.79 -4.71
C LEU A 379 6.81 3.38 -4.58
N LEU A 380 7.09 2.37 -3.75
CA LEU A 380 8.45 1.91 -3.48
C LEU A 380 8.98 1.05 -4.61
N ALA A 381 8.10 0.31 -5.29
CA ALA A 381 8.43 -0.38 -6.54
C ALA A 381 8.81 0.64 -7.63
N ASN A 382 8.09 1.77 -7.73
CA ASN A 382 8.42 2.86 -8.64
C ASN A 382 9.76 3.52 -8.29
N MET A 383 10.06 3.73 -7.01
CA MET A 383 11.38 4.23 -6.59
C MET A 383 12.52 3.29 -7.01
N ALA A 384 12.36 1.98 -6.76
CA ALA A 384 13.36 0.98 -7.15
C ALA A 384 13.52 0.86 -8.67
N ALA A 385 12.43 0.96 -9.44
CA ALA A 385 12.49 1.01 -10.89
C ALA A 385 13.25 2.24 -11.39
N MET A 386 12.98 3.41 -10.81
CA MET A 386 13.65 4.66 -11.18
C MET A 386 15.13 4.66 -10.80
N TYR A 387 15.49 4.01 -9.70
CA TYR A 387 16.89 3.77 -9.33
C TYR A 387 17.59 2.93 -10.42
N ALA A 388 17.00 1.82 -10.85
CA ALA A 388 17.55 1.00 -11.92
C ALA A 388 17.61 1.73 -13.27
N VAL A 389 16.60 2.56 -13.60
CA VAL A 389 16.60 3.41 -14.79
C VAL A 389 17.71 4.45 -14.75
N TYR A 390 17.96 5.06 -13.58
CA TYR A 390 18.98 6.09 -13.40
C TYR A 390 20.39 5.54 -13.53
N HIS A 391 20.66 4.40 -12.90
CA HIS A 391 21.99 3.80 -12.89
C HIS A 391 22.26 2.98 -14.16
N GLY A 392 21.27 2.28 -14.69
CA GLY A 392 21.44 1.32 -15.77
C GLY A 392 22.33 0.12 -15.39
N PRO A 393 22.46 -0.89 -16.27
CA PRO A 393 23.15 -2.13 -15.94
C PRO A 393 24.63 -1.93 -15.56
N LEU A 394 25.32 -1.02 -16.25
CA LEU A 394 26.76 -0.77 -16.03
C LEU A 394 27.04 -0.16 -14.66
N ASN A 395 26.27 0.85 -14.22
CA ASN A 395 26.54 1.46 -12.92
C ASN A 395 26.03 0.61 -11.76
N LEU A 396 24.94 -0.15 -11.94
CA LEU A 396 24.52 -1.16 -10.95
C LEU A 396 25.64 -2.20 -10.74
N GLN A 397 26.26 -2.67 -11.82
CA GLN A 397 27.40 -3.59 -11.73
C GLN A 397 28.61 -2.93 -11.03
N ARG A 398 28.92 -1.66 -11.30
CA ARG A 398 29.99 -0.92 -10.60
C ARG A 398 29.71 -0.78 -9.09
N ILE A 399 28.46 -0.50 -8.72
CA ILE A 399 28.04 -0.44 -7.31
C ILE A 399 28.28 -1.81 -6.66
N ALA A 400 27.80 -2.90 -7.27
CA ALA A 400 27.99 -4.24 -6.76
C ALA A 400 29.47 -4.64 -6.64
N GLN A 401 30.29 -4.33 -7.67
CA GLN A 401 31.73 -4.59 -7.67
C GLN A 401 32.44 -3.83 -6.54
N LYS A 402 32.05 -2.57 -6.30
CA LYS A 402 32.59 -1.78 -5.19
C LYS A 402 32.22 -2.42 -3.85
N VAL A 403 30.95 -2.74 -3.62
CA VAL A 403 30.49 -3.38 -2.37
C VAL A 403 31.22 -4.70 -2.13
N HIS A 404 31.30 -5.55 -3.15
CA HIS A 404 32.01 -6.83 -3.09
C HIS A 404 33.51 -6.65 -2.80
N GLY A 405 34.17 -5.75 -3.52
CA GLY A 405 35.59 -5.46 -3.35
C GLY A 405 35.92 -4.95 -1.95
N LEU A 406 35.12 -4.02 -1.42
CA LEU A 406 35.29 -3.52 -0.04
C LEU A 406 35.07 -4.62 1.00
N THR A 407 34.08 -5.49 0.80
CA THR A 407 33.82 -6.63 1.68
C THR A 407 35.04 -7.56 1.72
N HIS A 408 35.62 -7.86 0.56
CA HIS A 408 36.81 -8.69 0.46
C HIS A 408 38.06 -8.01 1.09
N THR A 409 38.23 -6.70 0.90
CA THR A 409 39.30 -5.93 1.59
C THR A 409 39.18 -6.03 3.10
N ILE A 410 37.97 -5.89 3.65
CA ILE A 410 37.74 -6.04 5.10
C ILE A 410 38.08 -7.46 5.54
N LYS A 411 37.58 -8.49 4.84
CA LYS A 411 37.89 -9.89 5.13
C LYS A 411 39.40 -10.12 5.26
N SER A 412 40.17 -9.77 4.22
CA SER A 412 41.62 -9.97 4.22
C SER A 412 42.32 -9.23 5.36
N SER A 413 41.85 -8.03 5.68
CA SER A 413 42.42 -7.21 6.75
C SER A 413 42.16 -7.81 8.13
N VAL A 414 40.91 -8.20 8.42
CA VAL A 414 40.57 -8.77 9.74
C VAL A 414 41.14 -10.18 9.92
N GLU A 415 41.30 -10.97 8.85
CA GLU A 415 41.98 -12.27 8.93
C GLU A 415 43.44 -12.11 9.41
N SER A 416 44.12 -11.01 9.06
CA SER A 416 45.47 -10.71 9.56
C SER A 416 45.54 -10.46 11.08
N PHE A 417 44.42 -10.13 11.72
CA PHE A 417 44.32 -9.95 13.16
C PHE A 417 44.01 -11.24 13.92
N GLY A 418 43.71 -12.33 13.22
CA GLY A 418 43.38 -13.65 13.77
C GLY A 418 41.89 -14.01 13.72
N TYR A 419 41.03 -13.14 13.17
CA TYR A 419 39.63 -13.47 12.90
C TYR A 419 39.56 -14.50 11.76
N LYS A 420 38.49 -15.29 11.70
CA LYS A 420 38.29 -16.26 10.62
C LYS A 420 36.93 -16.08 9.97
N ALA A 421 36.88 -15.80 8.68
CA ALA A 421 35.63 -15.87 7.94
C ALA A 421 35.18 -17.34 7.77
N ILE A 422 33.94 -17.63 8.16
CA ILE A 422 33.34 -18.96 8.01
C ILE A 422 32.93 -19.19 6.56
N ASN A 423 32.42 -18.15 5.90
CA ASN A 423 32.06 -18.17 4.50
C ASN A 423 33.25 -17.71 3.63
N SER A 424 33.75 -18.59 2.77
CA SER A 424 34.81 -18.28 1.81
C SER A 424 34.28 -17.65 0.51
N GLN A 425 33.04 -17.96 0.16
CA GLN A 425 32.35 -17.48 -1.04
C GLN A 425 31.21 -16.56 -0.62
N PHE A 426 31.25 -15.30 -1.05
CA PHE A 426 30.32 -14.27 -0.60
C PHE A 426 30.15 -13.14 -1.62
N PHE A 427 29.08 -12.37 -1.44
CA PHE A 427 28.88 -11.10 -2.13
C PHE A 427 29.30 -9.93 -1.23
N ASP A 428 28.47 -9.55 -0.25
CA ASP A 428 28.63 -8.37 0.61
C ASP A 428 28.61 -8.66 2.12
N THR A 429 28.42 -9.93 2.48
CA THR A 429 28.18 -10.37 3.85
C THR A 429 29.26 -11.34 4.32
N LEU A 430 29.79 -11.12 5.52
CA LEU A 430 30.76 -11.98 6.19
C LEU A 430 30.20 -12.46 7.53
N THR A 431 30.45 -13.72 7.86
CA THR A 431 30.30 -14.26 9.20
C THR A 431 31.68 -14.61 9.73
N LEU A 432 32.11 -13.91 10.79
CA LEU A 432 33.44 -14.01 11.36
C LEU A 432 33.41 -14.77 12.69
N ASP A 433 34.19 -15.83 12.80
CA ASP A 433 34.58 -16.43 14.08
C ASP A 433 35.65 -15.56 14.74
N VAL A 434 35.32 -15.09 15.95
CA VAL A 434 36.13 -14.15 16.72
C VAL A 434 37.04 -14.83 17.73
N SER A 435 36.87 -16.14 17.96
CA SER A 435 37.51 -16.90 19.04
C SER A 435 39.04 -16.90 18.98
N GLY A 436 39.62 -16.68 17.80
CA GLY A 436 41.07 -16.63 17.58
C GLY A 436 41.71 -15.24 17.76
N ALA A 437 40.91 -14.17 17.84
CA ALA A 437 41.41 -12.78 17.85
C ALA A 437 40.90 -11.94 19.01
N ALA A 438 39.65 -12.13 19.43
CA ALA A 438 39.01 -11.37 20.50
C ALA A 438 38.59 -12.30 21.64
N LYS A 439 38.26 -11.71 22.78
CA LYS A 439 37.77 -12.45 23.96
C LYS A 439 36.47 -13.20 23.65
N ASP A 440 35.51 -12.50 23.04
CA ASP A 440 34.16 -12.94 22.71
C ASP A 440 33.55 -11.97 21.67
N ALA A 441 32.38 -12.31 21.13
CA ALA A 441 31.66 -11.45 20.18
C ALA A 441 31.26 -10.10 20.80
N GLU A 442 30.98 -10.06 22.11
CA GLU A 442 30.61 -8.81 22.80
C GLU A 442 31.74 -7.78 22.79
N ALA A 443 33.00 -8.20 22.95
CA ALA A 443 34.15 -7.32 22.84
C ALA A 443 34.22 -6.63 21.46
N VAL A 444 33.89 -7.36 20.38
CA VAL A 444 33.83 -6.82 19.02
C VAL A 444 32.65 -5.86 18.86
N HIS A 445 31.47 -6.21 19.36
CA HIS A 445 30.31 -5.31 19.34
C HIS A 445 30.55 -4.03 20.14
N ALA A 446 31.21 -4.11 21.29
CA ALA A 446 31.56 -2.94 22.10
C ALA A 446 32.57 -2.04 21.36
N ALA A 447 33.59 -2.61 20.71
CA ALA A 447 34.55 -1.86 19.92
C ALA A 447 33.90 -1.18 18.69
N ALA A 448 33.03 -1.90 17.97
CA ALA A 448 32.26 -1.37 16.84
C ALA A 448 31.32 -0.25 17.27
N LEU A 449 30.59 -0.42 18.37
CA LEU A 449 29.71 0.62 18.91
C LEU A 449 30.48 1.87 19.32
N SER A 450 31.68 1.72 19.89
CA SER A 450 32.57 2.86 20.20
C SER A 450 33.00 3.63 18.95
N ALA A 451 32.95 3.01 17.77
CA ALA A 451 33.17 3.63 16.46
C ALA A 451 31.86 4.08 15.77
N GLY A 452 30.70 4.00 16.44
CA GLY A 452 29.41 4.37 15.86
C GLY A 452 28.86 3.36 14.85
N ILE A 453 29.16 2.07 15.04
CA ILE A 453 28.81 0.99 14.12
C ILE A 453 28.00 -0.12 14.80
N ASN A 454 26.91 -0.55 14.14
CA ASN A 454 26.21 -1.80 14.47
C ASN A 454 26.65 -2.93 13.55
N LEU A 455 26.89 -4.09 14.15
CA LEU A 455 27.16 -5.36 13.47
C LEU A 455 26.06 -6.36 13.84
N ARG A 456 25.90 -7.42 13.05
CA ARG A 456 24.92 -8.47 13.35
C ARG A 456 25.41 -9.36 14.48
N ARG A 457 24.60 -9.46 15.53
CA ARG A 457 24.77 -10.41 16.62
C ARG A 457 24.29 -11.79 16.18
N ILE A 458 25.12 -12.82 16.32
CA ILE A 458 24.77 -14.20 15.94
C ILE A 458 24.78 -15.08 17.19
N ASP A 459 25.94 -15.21 17.84
CA ASP A 459 26.15 -15.94 19.09
C ASP A 459 27.39 -15.40 19.83
N GLU A 460 27.86 -16.09 20.87
CA GLU A 460 29.02 -15.68 21.68
C GLU A 460 30.35 -15.65 20.92
N LYS A 461 30.44 -16.32 19.77
CA LYS A 461 31.68 -16.53 19.00
C LYS A 461 31.64 -15.97 17.58
N HIS A 462 30.45 -15.63 17.09
CA HIS A 462 30.27 -15.21 15.70
C HIS A 462 29.65 -13.81 15.59
N VAL A 463 30.22 -13.01 14.69
CA VAL A 463 29.74 -11.67 14.34
C VAL A 463 29.49 -11.62 12.84
N GLY A 464 28.34 -11.07 12.44
CA GLY A 464 28.02 -10.82 11.04
C GLY A 464 28.28 -9.37 10.64
N LEU A 465 28.76 -9.17 9.42
CA LEU A 465 29.00 -7.87 8.81
C LEU A 465 28.42 -7.88 7.40
N THR A 466 27.51 -6.96 7.08
CA THR A 466 26.93 -6.80 5.73
C THR A 466 27.18 -5.39 5.22
N LEU A 467 27.88 -5.27 4.10
CA LEU A 467 28.15 -3.97 3.48
C LEU A 467 27.08 -3.58 2.46
N ASP A 468 27.04 -2.28 2.15
CA ASP A 468 26.11 -1.72 1.17
C ASP A 468 26.76 -0.57 0.39
N GLU A 469 26.00 0.02 -0.54
CA GLU A 469 26.47 1.08 -1.44
C GLU A 469 27.01 2.31 -0.70
N SER A 470 26.48 2.60 0.50
CA SER A 470 26.82 3.80 1.25
C SER A 470 28.27 3.80 1.79
N VAL A 471 28.93 2.63 1.81
CA VAL A 471 30.26 2.45 2.37
C VAL A 471 31.32 3.19 1.55
N GLY A 472 32.02 4.11 2.21
CA GLY A 472 33.20 4.81 1.71
C GLY A 472 34.52 4.27 2.25
N ALA A 473 35.64 4.89 1.84
CA ALA A 473 36.98 4.52 2.33
C ALA A 473 37.11 4.70 3.86
N GLU A 474 36.54 5.78 4.39
CA GLU A 474 36.55 6.07 5.84
C GLU A 474 35.79 5.00 6.64
N ASP A 475 34.67 4.50 6.10
CA ASP A 475 33.87 3.45 6.73
C ASP A 475 34.62 2.13 6.80
N VAL A 476 35.33 1.78 5.74
CA VAL A 476 36.16 0.56 5.67
C VAL A 476 37.26 0.62 6.72
N VAL A 477 37.96 1.76 6.83
CA VAL A 477 39.00 1.96 7.85
C VAL A 477 38.40 1.90 9.26
N ALA A 478 37.25 2.55 9.50
CA ALA A 478 36.58 2.53 10.80
C ALA A 478 36.15 1.10 11.19
N LEU A 479 35.59 0.35 10.25
CA LEU A 479 35.22 -1.05 10.42
C LEU A 479 36.44 -1.91 10.80
N ILE A 480 37.50 -1.87 9.99
CA ILE A 480 38.70 -2.68 10.25
C ILE A 480 39.34 -2.28 11.59
N ASN A 481 39.37 -1.00 11.93
CA ASN A 481 39.91 -0.52 13.20
C ASN A 481 39.06 -0.91 14.41
N ALA A 482 37.74 -1.08 14.26
CA ALA A 482 36.91 -1.67 15.31
C ALA A 482 37.33 -3.12 15.61
N PHE A 483 37.56 -3.94 14.58
CA PHE A 483 38.08 -5.30 14.73
C PHE A 483 39.51 -5.32 15.28
N ALA A 484 40.39 -4.40 14.83
CA ALA A 484 41.76 -4.27 15.35
C ALA A 484 41.76 -3.94 16.85
N SER A 485 40.92 -2.99 17.27
CA SER A 485 40.76 -2.60 18.68
C SER A 485 40.32 -3.78 19.55
N ALA A 486 39.29 -4.51 19.13
CA ALA A 486 38.83 -5.70 19.84
C ALA A 486 39.90 -6.82 19.93
N ALA A 487 40.78 -6.90 18.93
CA ALA A 487 41.91 -7.84 18.90
C ALA A 487 43.22 -7.30 19.53
N SER A 488 43.18 -6.11 20.15
CA SER A 488 44.36 -5.42 20.68
C SER A 488 45.51 -5.27 19.66
N LYS A 489 45.16 -5.01 18.40
CA LYS A 489 46.08 -4.72 17.29
C LYS A 489 46.18 -3.22 17.04
N SER A 490 47.28 -2.80 16.41
CA SER A 490 47.45 -1.41 15.98
C SER A 490 46.40 -1.02 14.95
N PRO A 491 45.87 0.22 15.00
CA PRO A 491 44.98 0.71 13.96
C PRO A 491 45.72 0.83 12.64
N ILE A 492 44.97 0.69 11.55
CA ILE A 492 45.43 0.88 10.18
C ILE A 492 44.92 2.22 9.62
N SER A 493 45.51 2.60 8.50
CA SER A 493 45.17 3.75 7.67
C SER A 493 44.78 3.31 6.27
N LEU A 494 44.22 4.23 5.47
CA LEU A 494 43.83 3.94 4.09
C LEU A 494 45.02 3.48 3.22
N SER A 495 46.24 3.97 3.47
CA SER A 495 47.43 3.57 2.73
C SER A 495 47.87 2.12 2.99
N ASP A 496 47.35 1.48 4.04
CA ASP A 496 47.65 0.08 4.36
C ASP A 496 46.73 -0.90 3.61
N LEU A 497 45.67 -0.40 2.95
CA LEU A 497 44.69 -1.22 2.26
C LEU A 497 45.14 -1.51 0.82
N THR A 498 45.10 -2.80 0.46
CA THR A 498 45.31 -3.25 -0.92
C THR A 498 43.99 -3.78 -1.48
N PRO A 499 43.55 -3.32 -2.67
CA PRO A 499 42.39 -3.90 -3.33
C PRO A 499 42.61 -5.39 -3.63
N PRO A 500 41.55 -6.22 -3.52
CA PRO A 500 41.67 -7.64 -3.85
C PRO A 500 41.92 -7.85 -5.35
N GLU A 501 42.80 -8.80 -5.69
CA GLU A 501 43.09 -9.18 -7.08
C GLU A 501 42.09 -10.19 -7.65
N THR A 502 41.37 -10.91 -6.80
CA THR A 502 40.41 -11.96 -7.19
C THR A 502 39.04 -11.73 -6.57
N LEU A 503 37.99 -12.24 -7.24
CA LEU A 503 36.63 -12.26 -6.70
C LEU A 503 36.46 -13.45 -5.74
N ALA A 504 35.67 -13.26 -4.68
CA ALA A 504 35.28 -14.38 -3.80
C ALA A 504 34.13 -15.22 -4.39
N ILE A 505 33.53 -14.79 -5.51
CA ILE A 505 32.50 -15.52 -6.25
C ILE A 505 33.16 -16.57 -7.16
N PRO A 506 32.80 -17.87 -7.05
CA PRO A 506 33.31 -18.92 -7.93
C PRO A 506 32.96 -18.70 -9.40
N ASP A 507 33.82 -19.12 -10.32
CA ASP A 507 33.60 -18.93 -11.77
C ASP A 507 32.26 -19.49 -12.26
N SER A 508 31.81 -20.64 -11.73
CA SER A 508 30.53 -21.27 -12.10
C SER A 508 29.29 -20.49 -11.64
N LEU A 509 29.43 -19.63 -10.64
CA LEU A 509 28.36 -18.83 -10.05
C LEU A 509 28.48 -17.35 -10.40
N ARG A 510 29.40 -16.97 -11.29
CA ARG A 510 29.47 -15.60 -11.83
C ARG A 510 28.41 -15.40 -12.91
N ARG A 511 27.77 -14.24 -12.90
CA ARG A 511 26.85 -13.85 -13.96
C ARG A 511 27.61 -13.66 -15.27
N THR A 512 27.14 -14.35 -16.31
CA THR A 512 27.59 -14.13 -17.69
C THR A 512 26.48 -13.58 -18.58
N SER A 513 25.21 -13.69 -18.16
CA SER A 513 24.07 -13.15 -18.88
C SER A 513 23.98 -11.63 -18.79
N GLN A 514 23.56 -11.00 -19.89
CA GLN A 514 23.23 -9.58 -19.91
C GLN A 514 21.96 -9.30 -19.09
N PHE A 515 21.83 -8.08 -18.56
CA PHE A 515 20.64 -7.61 -17.87
C PHE A 515 20.30 -6.16 -18.22
N LEU A 516 19.03 -5.82 -18.05
CA LEU A 516 18.44 -4.52 -18.37
C LEU A 516 18.78 -4.02 -19.80
N PRO A 517 18.62 -4.86 -20.86
CA PRO A 517 18.96 -4.45 -22.22
C PRO A 517 18.00 -3.42 -22.80
N HIS A 518 16.79 -3.29 -22.22
CA HIS A 518 15.76 -2.39 -22.72
C HIS A 518 16.21 -0.91 -22.69
N PRO A 519 15.89 -0.09 -23.72
CA PRO A 519 16.33 1.31 -23.80
C PRO A 519 16.01 2.17 -22.58
N VAL A 520 14.88 1.93 -21.90
CA VAL A 520 14.50 2.72 -20.70
C VAL A 520 15.61 2.73 -19.65
N PHE A 521 16.36 1.64 -19.47
CA PHE A 521 17.46 1.54 -18.51
C PHE A 521 18.78 2.11 -19.02
N ASN A 522 18.79 2.66 -20.24
CA ASN A 522 19.99 3.07 -20.97
C ASN A 522 19.90 4.51 -21.54
N THR A 523 18.80 5.23 -21.33
CA THR A 523 18.55 6.57 -21.90
C THR A 523 18.37 7.71 -20.89
N HIS A 524 18.28 7.43 -19.59
CA HIS A 524 17.90 8.42 -18.57
C HIS A 524 18.94 8.57 -17.44
N HIS A 525 20.23 8.64 -17.79
CA HIS A 525 21.33 8.62 -16.81
C HIS A 525 21.77 10.00 -16.35
N SER A 526 21.52 11.07 -17.12
CA SER A 526 21.71 12.42 -16.60
C SER A 526 20.56 12.81 -15.69
N GLU A 527 20.83 13.63 -14.66
CA GLU A 527 19.78 14.09 -13.74
C GLU A 527 18.66 14.85 -14.48
N THR A 528 19.00 15.62 -15.53
CA THR A 528 18.02 16.31 -16.37
C THR A 528 17.10 15.34 -17.14
N GLU A 529 17.65 14.26 -17.69
CA GLU A 529 16.85 13.25 -18.41
C GLU A 529 15.95 12.47 -17.44
N MET A 530 16.48 12.08 -16.28
CA MET A 530 15.70 11.44 -15.23
C MET A 530 14.56 12.35 -14.75
N LEU A 531 14.85 13.61 -14.46
CA LEU A 531 13.84 14.60 -14.07
C LEU A 531 12.73 14.71 -15.13
N ARG A 532 13.10 14.80 -16.42
CA ARG A 532 12.14 14.85 -17.53
C ARG A 532 11.33 13.57 -17.65
N TYR A 533 11.94 12.40 -17.44
CA TYR A 533 11.25 11.12 -17.49
C TYR A 533 10.22 11.00 -16.36
N ILE A 534 10.61 11.30 -15.11
CA ILE A 534 9.70 11.34 -13.96
C ILE A 534 8.54 12.31 -14.21
N TYR A 535 8.84 13.52 -14.71
CA TYR A 535 7.83 14.53 -15.01
C TYR A 535 6.91 14.10 -16.17
N HIS A 536 7.45 13.41 -17.18
CA HIS A 536 6.67 12.88 -18.28
C HIS A 536 5.65 11.83 -17.80
N LEU A 537 6.07 10.90 -16.94
CA LEU A 537 5.16 9.90 -16.38
C LEU A 537 4.11 10.52 -15.47
N GLN A 538 4.49 11.42 -14.55
CA GLN A 538 3.51 11.99 -13.62
C GLN A 538 2.40 12.78 -14.33
N ASN A 539 2.68 13.41 -15.47
CA ASN A 539 1.65 14.11 -16.26
C ASN A 539 0.60 13.19 -16.88
N LYS A 540 0.86 11.87 -16.92
CA LYS A 540 -0.11 10.87 -17.39
C LYS A 540 -1.08 10.43 -16.30
N ASP A 541 -0.87 10.88 -15.06
CA ASP A 541 -1.50 10.34 -13.87
C ASP A 541 -2.34 11.38 -13.14
N LEU A 542 -3.64 11.12 -13.01
CA LEU A 542 -4.52 11.97 -12.22
C LEU A 542 -4.41 11.57 -10.73
N GLY A 543 -3.79 12.44 -9.94
CA GLY A 543 -3.76 12.42 -8.46
C GLY A 543 -4.54 13.57 -7.80
N LEU A 544 -4.51 13.64 -6.46
CA LEU A 544 -5.22 14.65 -5.65
C LEU A 544 -4.73 16.09 -5.85
N VAL A 545 -3.59 16.27 -6.54
CA VAL A 545 -3.11 17.59 -6.97
C VAL A 545 -3.98 18.21 -8.07
N HIS A 546 -4.85 17.42 -8.72
CA HIS A 546 -5.68 17.87 -9.85
C HIS A 546 -7.14 18.12 -9.47
N SER A 547 -7.77 17.14 -8.80
CA SER A 547 -9.19 17.14 -8.46
C SER A 547 -9.48 16.14 -7.33
N MET A 548 -10.69 16.18 -6.80
CA MET A 548 -11.21 15.09 -5.96
C MET A 548 -11.12 13.74 -6.69
N ILE A 549 -10.76 12.69 -5.95
CA ILE A 549 -10.85 11.29 -6.39
C ILE A 549 -11.82 10.56 -5.46
N PRO A 550 -13.14 10.53 -5.76
CA PRO A 550 -14.16 10.09 -4.79
C PRO A 550 -14.34 8.56 -4.77
N LEU A 551 -13.24 7.83 -4.62
CA LEU A 551 -13.23 6.36 -4.55
C LEU A 551 -13.85 5.89 -3.23
N GLY A 552 -15.05 5.30 -3.32
CA GLY A 552 -15.68 4.58 -2.21
C GLY A 552 -14.79 3.51 -1.58
N SER A 553 -14.86 3.38 -0.26
CA SER A 553 -14.04 2.52 0.58
C SER A 553 -12.53 2.80 0.50
N CYS A 554 -12.10 3.96 0.02
CA CYS A 554 -10.68 4.32 -0.11
C CYS A 554 -10.28 5.55 0.70
N THR A 555 -11.21 6.41 1.10
CA THR A 555 -10.96 7.62 1.89
C THR A 555 -9.79 8.44 1.32
N MET A 556 -9.96 8.97 0.11
CA MET A 556 -8.97 9.78 -0.59
C MET A 556 -8.84 11.21 0.01
N LYS A 557 -8.50 11.28 1.30
CA LYS A 557 -8.37 12.53 2.06
C LYS A 557 -7.01 13.21 1.84
N LEU A 558 -6.84 14.39 2.44
CA LEU A 558 -5.56 15.10 2.42
C LEU A 558 -4.42 14.25 3.03
N ASN A 559 -3.34 14.10 2.28
CA ASN A 559 -2.02 13.71 2.80
C ASN A 559 -1.20 15.01 3.01
N SER A 560 -1.21 15.54 4.24
CA SER A 560 -0.70 16.91 4.45
C SER A 560 0.82 16.96 4.37
N THR A 561 1.36 18.02 3.77
CA THR A 561 2.82 18.24 3.70
C THR A 561 3.46 18.17 5.08
N SER A 562 2.82 18.77 6.10
CA SER A 562 3.31 18.77 7.49
C SER A 562 3.43 17.36 8.09
N SER A 563 2.53 16.44 7.72
CA SER A 563 2.64 15.02 8.11
C SER A 563 3.70 14.25 7.33
N MET A 564 4.00 14.67 6.10
CA MET A 564 4.98 14.02 5.22
C MET A 564 6.43 14.43 5.52
N ILE A 565 6.68 15.63 6.04
CA ILE A 565 8.04 16.16 6.26
C ILE A 565 8.93 15.22 7.09
N PRO A 566 8.50 14.66 8.25
CA PRO A 566 9.38 13.82 9.06
C PRO A 566 9.80 12.50 8.39
N LEU A 567 9.06 12.04 7.38
CA LEU A 567 9.31 10.78 6.69
C LEU A 567 10.73 10.69 6.13
N THR A 568 11.24 11.79 5.56
CA THR A 568 12.54 11.84 4.89
C THR A 568 13.67 12.33 5.79
N TRP A 569 13.42 12.54 7.09
CA TRP A 569 14.46 12.86 8.05
C TRP A 569 15.33 11.63 8.34
N PRO A 570 16.68 11.74 8.28
CA PRO A 570 17.59 10.63 8.56
C PRO A 570 17.34 9.96 9.93
N GLU A 571 16.89 10.74 10.91
CA GLU A 571 16.52 10.31 12.26
C GLU A 571 15.36 9.29 12.30
N PHE A 572 14.62 9.15 11.20
CA PHE A 572 13.58 8.12 11.03
C PHE A 572 13.92 7.22 9.83
N GLY A 573 14.13 7.80 8.64
CA GLY A 573 14.30 7.07 7.39
C GLY A 573 15.52 6.16 7.33
N SER A 574 16.61 6.49 8.02
CA SER A 574 17.89 5.76 7.89
C SER A 574 18.10 4.64 8.92
N ILE A 575 17.15 4.43 9.84
CA ILE A 575 17.36 3.48 10.93
C ILE A 575 17.06 2.05 10.48
N HIS A 576 17.99 1.13 10.76
CA HIS A 576 17.87 -0.29 10.45
C HIS A 576 16.89 -1.00 11.41
N PRO A 577 15.90 -1.81 10.95
CA PRO A 577 14.81 -2.38 11.79
C PRO A 577 15.24 -3.19 13.01
N PHE A 578 16.46 -3.72 12.99
CA PHE A 578 17.02 -4.52 14.09
C PHE A 578 18.10 -3.77 14.89
N ALA A 579 18.14 -2.43 14.80
CA ALA A 579 18.99 -1.63 15.66
C ALA A 579 18.61 -1.83 17.15
N PRO A 580 19.59 -1.81 18.07
CA PRO A 580 19.35 -1.95 19.50
C PRO A 580 18.32 -0.97 20.06
N LYS A 581 17.51 -1.42 21.04
CA LYS A 581 16.41 -0.64 21.65
C LYS A 581 16.86 0.74 22.17
N ASP A 582 18.09 0.88 22.68
CA ASP A 582 18.60 2.15 23.21
C ASP A 582 18.94 3.19 22.13
N GLN A 583 18.97 2.79 20.86
CA GLN A 583 19.23 3.64 19.70
C GLN A 583 17.95 4.17 19.04
N VAL A 584 16.78 3.65 19.42
CA VAL A 584 15.51 3.92 18.75
C VAL A 584 14.44 4.45 19.71
N LYS A 585 14.86 5.16 20.77
CA LYS A 585 13.95 5.66 21.81
C LYS A 585 12.85 6.57 21.25
N GLY A 586 13.19 7.42 20.29
CA GLY A 586 12.23 8.28 19.61
C GLY A 586 11.17 7.50 18.84
N TYR A 587 11.58 6.45 18.13
CA TYR A 587 10.64 5.53 17.48
C TYR A 587 9.72 4.84 18.49
N LEU A 588 10.28 4.31 19.59
CA LEU A 588 9.49 3.61 20.61
C LEU A 588 8.46 4.53 21.28
N GLU A 589 8.83 5.78 21.54
CA GLU A 589 7.91 6.79 22.09
C GLU A 589 6.81 7.15 21.07
N LEU A 590 7.17 7.40 19.80
CA LEU A 590 6.20 7.67 18.72
C LEU A 590 5.20 6.51 18.53
N ILE A 591 5.71 5.28 18.49
CA ILE A 591 4.93 4.04 18.36
C ILE A 591 3.97 3.91 19.55
N SER A 592 4.46 4.09 20.78
CA SER A 592 3.64 4.01 21.99
C SER A 592 2.54 5.08 22.02
N GLU A 593 2.84 6.32 21.63
CA GLU A 593 1.85 7.38 21.51
C GLU A 593 0.76 7.02 20.48
N LEU A 594 1.16 6.52 19.30
CA LEU A 594 0.23 6.12 18.25
C LEU A 594 -0.65 4.94 18.69
N GLU A 595 -0.08 3.91 19.31
CA GLU A 595 -0.83 2.76 19.85
C GLU A 595 -1.86 3.20 20.88
N SER A 596 -1.46 4.07 21.82
CA SER A 596 -2.36 4.64 22.83
C SER A 596 -3.52 5.40 22.18
N ASP A 597 -3.24 6.27 21.21
CA ASP A 597 -4.27 7.09 20.58
C ASP A 597 -5.22 6.24 19.71
N LEU A 598 -4.71 5.23 19.00
CA LEU A 598 -5.55 4.26 18.28
C LEU A 598 -6.42 3.43 19.24
N CYS A 599 -5.91 3.04 20.41
CA CYS A 599 -6.73 2.37 21.45
C CYS A 599 -7.87 3.27 21.94
N LYS A 600 -7.59 4.55 22.23
CA LYS A 600 -8.63 5.53 22.63
C LYS A 600 -9.69 5.71 21.54
N ILE A 601 -9.27 5.84 20.28
CA ILE A 601 -10.17 6.02 19.14
C ILE A 601 -11.06 4.79 18.93
N THR A 602 -10.49 3.59 19.10
CA THR A 602 -11.22 2.34 18.83
C THR A 602 -11.97 1.77 20.04
N GLY A 603 -11.65 2.26 21.24
CA GLY A 603 -12.19 1.76 22.52
C GLY A 603 -11.58 0.44 22.99
N PHE A 604 -10.49 -0.01 22.36
CA PHE A 604 -9.82 -1.28 22.66
C PHE A 604 -8.67 -1.12 23.66
N ALA A 605 -8.17 -2.26 24.16
CA ALA A 605 -7.20 -2.30 25.25
C ALA A 605 -5.73 -2.30 24.79
N ALA A 606 -5.45 -2.90 23.63
CA ALA A 606 -4.10 -3.02 23.10
C ALA A 606 -4.06 -2.90 21.58
N CYS A 607 -2.90 -2.51 21.04
CA CYS A 607 -2.65 -2.33 19.61
C CYS A 607 -1.40 -3.10 19.18
N SER A 608 -1.37 -3.56 17.93
CA SER A 608 -0.15 -4.00 17.25
C SER A 608 -0.03 -3.30 15.90
N LEU A 609 1.11 -2.65 15.68
CA LEU A 609 1.46 -1.96 14.43
C LEU A 609 2.23 -2.85 13.42
N GLN A 610 2.44 -4.13 13.74
CA GLN A 610 3.21 -5.05 12.89
C GLN A 610 2.60 -5.30 11.49
N PRO A 611 1.28 -5.46 11.31
CA PRO A 611 0.72 -5.77 9.99
C PRO A 611 0.84 -4.56 9.03
N ASN A 612 1.49 -4.77 7.90
CA ASN A 612 1.85 -3.74 6.92
C ASN A 612 0.83 -3.58 5.76
N SER A 613 -0.43 -4.00 5.96
CA SER A 613 -1.58 -3.66 5.11
C SER A 613 -2.88 -4.01 5.81
N GLY A 614 -4.02 -3.49 5.34
CA GLY A 614 -5.34 -3.85 5.91
C GLY A 614 -5.62 -5.35 5.85
N ALA A 615 -5.32 -5.98 4.72
CA ALA A 615 -5.45 -7.45 4.56
C ALA A 615 -4.50 -8.23 5.49
N ALA A 616 -3.29 -7.72 5.76
CA ALA A 616 -2.42 -8.30 6.77
C ALA A 616 -3.00 -8.14 8.18
N GLY A 617 -3.66 -7.02 8.48
CA GLY A 617 -4.40 -6.79 9.73
C GLY A 617 -5.59 -7.74 9.92
N GLU A 618 -6.35 -8.02 8.86
CA GLU A 618 -7.38 -9.08 8.86
C GLU A 618 -6.80 -10.45 9.20
N TYR A 619 -5.76 -10.85 8.48
CA TYR A 619 -5.08 -12.12 8.74
C TYR A 619 -4.53 -12.20 10.17
N ALA A 620 -3.90 -11.13 10.67
CA ALA A 620 -3.36 -11.07 12.01
C ALA A 620 -4.45 -11.17 13.08
N GLY A 621 -5.55 -10.41 12.94
CA GLY A 621 -6.66 -10.46 13.89
C GLY A 621 -7.36 -11.82 13.93
N LEU A 622 -7.55 -12.48 12.79
CA LEU A 622 -8.09 -13.84 12.75
C LEU A 622 -7.13 -14.88 13.33
N SER A 623 -5.82 -14.68 13.14
CA SER A 623 -4.79 -15.55 13.74
C SER A 623 -4.74 -15.39 15.27
N VAL A 624 -4.93 -14.17 15.78
CA VAL A 624 -5.09 -13.86 17.21
C VAL A 624 -6.34 -14.54 17.78
N ILE A 625 -7.49 -14.44 17.10
CA ILE A 625 -8.73 -15.13 17.51
C ILE A 625 -8.50 -16.65 17.59
N LYS A 626 -7.81 -17.22 16.59
CA LYS A 626 -7.53 -18.66 16.57
C LYS A 626 -6.63 -19.07 17.74
N ALA A 627 -5.56 -18.32 18.01
CA ALA A 627 -4.67 -18.57 19.15
C ALA A 627 -5.41 -18.46 20.49
N TYR A 628 -6.35 -17.51 20.61
CA TYR A 628 -7.21 -17.40 21.78
C TYR A 628 -8.10 -18.64 21.97
N HIS A 629 -8.75 -19.14 20.92
CA HIS A 629 -9.54 -20.38 20.98
C HIS A 629 -8.69 -21.59 21.34
N GLU A 630 -7.51 -21.74 20.71
CA GLU A 630 -6.54 -22.79 21.03
C GLU A 630 -6.12 -22.76 22.51
N SER A 631 -5.87 -21.57 23.06
CA SER A 631 -5.45 -21.40 24.46
C SER A 631 -6.49 -21.86 25.49
N ARG A 632 -7.76 -21.97 25.08
CA ARG A 632 -8.89 -22.41 25.91
C ARG A 632 -9.30 -23.86 25.63
N GLY A 633 -8.53 -24.58 24.81
CA GLY A 633 -8.85 -25.95 24.38
C GLY A 633 -9.94 -26.01 23.29
N GLU A 634 -10.28 -24.88 22.67
CA GLU A 634 -11.34 -24.76 21.66
C GLU A 634 -10.79 -24.61 20.23
N GLY A 635 -9.56 -25.08 19.97
CA GLY A 635 -8.90 -24.97 18.65
C GLY A 635 -9.62 -25.69 17.48
N HIS A 636 -10.67 -26.46 17.77
CA HIS A 636 -11.54 -27.07 16.75
C HIS A 636 -12.48 -26.05 16.08
N ARG A 637 -12.70 -24.88 16.71
CA ARG A 637 -13.50 -23.80 16.15
C ARG A 637 -12.84 -23.24 14.89
N ASN A 638 -13.46 -23.45 13.73
CA ASN A 638 -12.91 -23.10 12.42
C ASN A 638 -13.92 -22.45 11.46
N ILE A 639 -15.15 -22.15 11.88
CA ILE A 639 -16.14 -21.47 11.05
C ILE A 639 -16.00 -19.96 11.19
N CYS A 640 -15.91 -19.26 10.06
CA CYS A 640 -15.95 -17.81 9.97
C CYS A 640 -17.21 -17.36 9.22
N LEU A 641 -18.12 -16.67 9.90
CA LEU A 641 -19.32 -16.09 9.29
C LEU A 641 -18.95 -14.75 8.62
N ILE A 642 -19.35 -14.54 7.37
CA ILE A 642 -19.00 -13.33 6.61
C ILE A 642 -20.21 -12.84 5.78
N PRO A 643 -20.70 -11.61 5.95
CA PRO A 643 -21.75 -11.04 5.11
C PRO A 643 -21.36 -11.01 3.63
N VAL A 644 -22.33 -11.23 2.74
CA VAL A 644 -22.10 -11.16 1.28
C VAL A 644 -21.64 -9.77 0.79
N SER A 645 -21.91 -8.73 1.58
CA SER A 645 -21.47 -7.36 1.33
C SER A 645 -20.00 -7.10 1.69
N ALA A 646 -19.36 -7.96 2.48
CA ALA A 646 -17.98 -7.76 2.93
C ALA A 646 -17.00 -7.64 1.77
N HIS A 647 -15.92 -6.89 1.99
CA HIS A 647 -14.83 -6.76 1.03
C HIS A 647 -14.20 -8.13 0.69
N GLY A 648 -13.56 -8.23 -0.47
CA GLY A 648 -13.04 -9.51 -0.97
C GLY A 648 -11.84 -10.03 -0.17
N THR A 649 -11.17 -9.15 0.59
CA THR A 649 -10.08 -9.49 1.51
C THR A 649 -10.57 -10.34 2.67
N ASN A 650 -11.73 -10.03 3.26
CA ASN A 650 -12.26 -10.74 4.44
C ASN A 650 -12.33 -12.26 4.24
N PRO A 651 -13.01 -12.79 3.18
CA PRO A 651 -13.03 -14.22 2.93
C PRO A 651 -11.67 -14.81 2.51
N ALA A 652 -10.82 -14.04 1.82
CA ALA A 652 -9.46 -14.49 1.48
C ALA A 652 -8.57 -14.64 2.73
N SER A 653 -8.61 -13.65 3.64
CA SER A 653 -7.92 -13.64 4.93
C SER A 653 -8.40 -14.77 5.85
N ALA A 654 -9.72 -15.06 5.86
CA ALA A 654 -10.27 -16.17 6.62
C ALA A 654 -9.76 -17.53 6.14
N VAL A 655 -9.78 -17.79 4.82
CA VAL A 655 -9.20 -19.02 4.26
C VAL A 655 -7.71 -19.11 4.56
N MET A 656 -6.98 -18.00 4.43
CA MET A 656 -5.55 -17.92 4.71
C MET A 656 -5.21 -18.19 6.19
N ALA A 657 -6.10 -17.87 7.12
CA ALA A 657 -5.99 -18.23 8.54
C ALA A 657 -6.41 -19.69 8.86
N GLY A 658 -6.86 -20.44 7.84
CA GLY A 658 -7.34 -21.81 7.98
C GLY A 658 -8.80 -21.93 8.45
N LEU A 659 -9.59 -20.88 8.27
CA LEU A 659 -11.02 -20.87 8.61
C LEU A 659 -11.88 -21.19 7.38
N LYS A 660 -13.01 -21.82 7.63
CA LYS A 660 -14.05 -22.10 6.63
C LYS A 660 -15.07 -20.97 6.61
N VAL A 661 -15.16 -20.29 5.47
CA VAL A 661 -16.11 -19.20 5.25
C VAL A 661 -17.53 -19.75 5.09
N VAL A 662 -18.47 -19.17 5.83
CA VAL A 662 -19.91 -19.38 5.66
C VAL A 662 -20.55 -18.02 5.41
N PRO A 663 -21.15 -17.79 4.22
CA PRO A 663 -21.72 -16.49 3.88
C PRO A 663 -22.96 -16.19 4.73
N VAL A 664 -23.19 -14.94 5.10
CA VAL A 664 -24.41 -14.44 5.75
C VAL A 664 -25.15 -13.52 4.80
N LYS A 665 -26.48 -13.65 4.74
CA LYS A 665 -27.32 -12.89 3.81
C LYS A 665 -27.45 -11.43 4.23
N THR A 666 -27.85 -10.62 3.26
CA THR A 666 -28.33 -9.26 3.45
C THR A 666 -29.74 -9.15 2.89
N HIS A 667 -30.57 -8.32 3.49
CA HIS A 667 -31.90 -7.98 2.99
C HIS A 667 -31.80 -7.11 1.72
N ALA A 668 -32.93 -6.92 1.02
CA ALA A 668 -32.99 -6.15 -0.22
C ALA A 668 -32.71 -4.65 -0.04
N ASP A 669 -32.87 -4.16 1.20
CA ASP A 669 -32.54 -2.79 1.63
C ASP A 669 -31.08 -2.63 2.10
N GLY A 670 -30.27 -3.68 1.97
CA GLY A 670 -28.84 -3.70 2.26
C GLY A 670 -28.49 -4.13 3.68
N ASN A 671 -29.44 -4.16 4.62
CA ASN A 671 -29.17 -4.51 6.02
C ASN A 671 -28.75 -5.98 6.18
N LEU A 672 -27.89 -6.26 7.15
CA LEU A 672 -27.55 -7.62 7.58
C LEU A 672 -28.79 -8.40 8.02
N ASP A 673 -28.94 -9.63 7.52
CA ASP A 673 -30.01 -10.54 7.92
C ASP A 673 -29.67 -11.21 9.26
N LEU A 674 -30.16 -10.64 10.37
CA LEU A 674 -29.88 -11.11 11.72
C LEU A 674 -30.47 -12.49 12.02
N GLU A 675 -31.56 -12.88 11.34
CA GLU A 675 -32.16 -14.21 11.52
C GLU A 675 -31.32 -15.28 10.81
N ASP A 676 -30.85 -15.00 9.59
CA ASP A 676 -29.89 -15.86 8.89
C ASP A 676 -28.55 -15.96 9.66
N LEU A 677 -28.08 -14.85 10.25
CA LEU A 677 -26.92 -14.84 11.14
C LEU A 677 -27.13 -15.74 12.36
N ARG A 678 -28.25 -15.56 13.08
CA ARG A 678 -28.60 -16.36 14.27
C ARG A 678 -28.68 -17.84 13.93
N SER A 679 -29.41 -18.19 12.87
CA SER A 679 -29.55 -19.58 12.44
C SER A 679 -28.20 -20.23 12.13
N LYS A 680 -27.29 -19.52 11.44
CA LYS A 680 -25.94 -20.01 11.12
C LYS A 680 -25.04 -20.08 12.34
N ALA A 681 -25.10 -19.10 13.24
CA ALA A 681 -24.35 -19.10 14.48
C ALA A 681 -24.75 -20.30 15.36
N GLU A 682 -26.05 -20.55 15.52
CA GLU A 682 -26.57 -21.70 16.27
C GLU A 682 -26.23 -23.04 15.60
N THR A 683 -26.36 -23.12 14.28
CA THR A 683 -25.99 -24.32 13.49
C THR A 683 -24.51 -24.67 13.63
N HIS A 684 -23.65 -23.64 13.69
CA HIS A 684 -22.20 -23.80 13.77
C HIS A 684 -21.64 -23.58 15.17
N LYS A 685 -22.46 -23.49 16.22
CA LYS A 685 -22.05 -23.05 17.57
C LYS A 685 -20.81 -23.75 18.13
N ASP A 686 -20.69 -25.06 17.90
CA ASP A 686 -19.58 -25.88 18.43
C ASP A 686 -18.29 -25.68 17.63
N ASN A 687 -18.38 -25.14 16.40
CA ASN A 687 -17.24 -24.88 15.53
C ASN A 687 -17.08 -23.38 15.18
N LEU A 688 -17.89 -22.50 15.75
CA LEU A 688 -17.90 -21.06 15.43
C LEU A 688 -16.66 -20.40 16.01
N ALA A 689 -15.78 -19.91 15.12
CA ALA A 689 -14.55 -19.23 15.49
C ALA A 689 -14.74 -17.72 15.49
N ALA A 690 -15.25 -17.19 14.37
CA ALA A 690 -15.28 -15.76 14.13
C ALA A 690 -16.50 -15.31 13.30
N PHE A 691 -16.81 -14.02 13.40
CA PHE A 691 -17.69 -13.28 12.50
C PHE A 691 -16.96 -12.03 12.03
N MET A 692 -16.86 -11.83 10.71
CA MET A 692 -16.27 -10.61 10.15
C MET A 692 -17.38 -9.67 9.68
N ILE A 693 -17.40 -8.44 10.19
CA ILE A 693 -18.36 -7.41 9.79
C ILE A 693 -17.66 -6.09 9.50
N THR A 694 -18.09 -5.37 8.46
CA THR A 694 -17.65 -3.99 8.20
C THR A 694 -18.70 -3.03 8.76
N TYR A 695 -18.27 -2.01 9.50
CA TYR A 695 -19.20 -1.02 10.05
C TYR A 695 -18.67 0.41 9.90
N PRO A 696 -19.47 1.39 9.43
CA PRO A 696 -20.70 1.17 8.66
C PRO A 696 -20.43 0.24 7.45
N SER A 697 -21.47 -0.41 6.95
CA SER A 697 -21.28 -1.45 5.92
C SER A 697 -20.73 -0.87 4.62
N THR A 698 -20.24 -1.74 3.75
CA THR A 698 -19.72 -1.39 2.41
C THR A 698 -20.78 -0.79 1.48
N PHE A 699 -22.04 -0.76 1.92
CA PHE A 699 -23.13 -0.06 1.27
C PHE A 699 -23.23 1.43 1.66
N GLY A 700 -22.37 1.91 2.57
CA GLY A 700 -22.33 3.30 3.00
C GLY A 700 -23.47 3.67 3.96
N VAL A 701 -23.89 2.74 4.83
CA VAL A 701 -25.01 2.98 5.75
C VAL A 701 -24.67 2.44 7.15
N PHE A 702 -25.07 3.20 8.18
CA PHE A 702 -25.12 2.69 9.55
C PHE A 702 -26.34 1.79 9.73
N GLU A 703 -26.10 0.48 9.67
CA GLU A 703 -27.15 -0.52 9.88
C GLU A 703 -27.56 -0.59 11.36
N HIS A 704 -28.84 -0.89 11.61
CA HIS A 704 -29.33 -1.17 12.95
C HIS A 704 -28.92 -2.59 13.40
N GLY A 705 -28.77 -2.79 14.71
CA GLY A 705 -28.58 -4.13 15.28
C GLY A 705 -27.15 -4.68 15.25
N VAL A 706 -26.12 -3.84 15.02
CA VAL A 706 -24.71 -4.29 15.08
C VAL A 706 -24.35 -4.92 16.43
N GLN A 707 -24.78 -4.33 17.55
CA GLN A 707 -24.59 -4.91 18.88
C GLN A 707 -25.33 -6.25 19.04
N ASP A 708 -26.52 -6.38 18.44
CA ASP A 708 -27.29 -7.62 18.47
C ASP A 708 -26.58 -8.72 17.65
N ALA A 709 -26.00 -8.36 16.50
CA ALA A 709 -25.16 -9.25 15.69
C ALA A 709 -23.93 -9.73 16.48
N CYS A 710 -23.20 -8.83 17.13
CA CYS A 710 -22.06 -9.17 17.97
C CYS A 710 -22.48 -10.11 19.11
N LYS A 711 -23.59 -9.79 19.79
CA LYS A 711 -24.13 -10.61 20.87
C LYS A 711 -24.50 -12.02 20.40
N ILE A 712 -25.13 -12.18 19.24
CA ILE A 712 -25.46 -13.49 18.65
C ILE A 712 -24.20 -14.36 18.52
N ILE A 713 -23.07 -13.76 18.11
CA ILE A 713 -21.80 -14.46 17.93
C ILE A 713 -21.18 -14.84 19.27
N HIS A 714 -21.16 -13.90 20.22
CA HIS A 714 -20.62 -14.14 21.56
C HIS A 714 -21.44 -15.21 22.33
N ASP A 715 -22.76 -15.17 22.25
CA ASP A 715 -23.66 -16.18 22.84
C ASP A 715 -23.40 -17.60 22.30
N ASN A 716 -22.82 -17.72 21.10
CA ASN A 716 -22.47 -18.99 20.45
C ASN A 716 -20.96 -19.29 20.48
N GLY A 717 -20.19 -18.59 21.33
CA GLY A 717 -18.77 -18.87 21.58
C GLY A 717 -17.79 -18.36 20.52
N GLY A 718 -18.26 -17.60 19.53
CA GLY A 718 -17.41 -16.97 18.52
C GLY A 718 -16.77 -15.66 19.00
N GLN A 719 -15.89 -15.11 18.17
CA GLN A 719 -15.32 -13.76 18.33
C GLN A 719 -15.74 -12.86 17.16
N VAL A 720 -15.80 -11.55 17.38
CA VAL A 720 -16.21 -10.57 16.38
C VAL A 720 -14.99 -9.81 15.88
N TYR A 721 -14.72 -9.97 14.59
CA TYR A 721 -13.76 -9.16 13.86
C TYR A 721 -14.50 -8.02 13.16
N LEU A 722 -14.17 -6.78 13.50
CA LEU A 722 -14.71 -5.59 12.85
C LEU A 722 -13.70 -5.05 11.83
N ASP A 723 -14.08 -5.01 10.56
CA ASP A 723 -13.31 -4.39 9.51
C ASP A 723 -13.41 -2.86 9.60
N GLY A 724 -12.32 -2.23 10.00
CA GLY A 724 -12.21 -0.79 10.23
C GLY A 724 -11.80 0.02 9.00
N ALA A 725 -11.92 -0.52 7.78
CA ALA A 725 -11.68 0.26 6.57
C ALA A 725 -12.58 1.51 6.47
N ASN A 726 -13.78 1.46 7.08
CA ASN A 726 -14.77 2.55 7.09
C ASN A 726 -14.73 3.38 8.39
N LEU A 727 -13.62 3.36 9.14
CA LEU A 727 -13.51 4.06 10.43
C LEU A 727 -13.61 5.60 10.29
N ASN A 728 -13.42 6.16 9.10
CA ASN A 728 -13.61 7.60 8.85
C ASN A 728 -15.04 8.10 9.16
N ALA A 729 -16.02 7.20 9.19
CA ALA A 729 -17.39 7.53 9.61
C ALA A 729 -17.58 7.45 11.13
N GLN A 730 -16.63 6.88 11.87
CA GLN A 730 -16.81 6.51 13.27
C GLN A 730 -16.05 7.42 14.24
N VAL A 731 -14.83 7.88 13.90
CA VAL A 731 -13.91 8.50 14.88
C VAL A 731 -14.59 9.63 15.64
N GLY A 732 -14.72 9.48 16.96
CA GLY A 732 -15.34 10.44 17.87
C GLY A 732 -16.88 10.43 17.91
N LEU A 733 -17.54 9.61 17.08
CA LEU A 733 -19.00 9.48 17.02
C LEU A 733 -19.49 8.14 17.58
N THR A 734 -18.73 7.07 17.34
CA THR A 734 -18.89 5.70 17.83
C THR A 734 -17.49 5.06 17.83
N ASN A 735 -17.35 3.79 18.24
CA ASN A 735 -16.14 3.04 17.99
C ASN A 735 -16.41 1.52 17.88
N PRO A 736 -15.45 0.73 17.34
CA PRO A 736 -15.60 -0.70 17.20
C PRO A 736 -15.90 -1.46 18.51
N ALA A 737 -15.32 -1.04 19.64
CA ALA A 737 -15.57 -1.68 20.93
C ALA A 737 -17.02 -1.48 21.40
N ILE A 738 -17.58 -0.26 21.26
CA ILE A 738 -18.99 0.04 21.57
C ILE A 738 -19.93 -0.73 20.64
N CYS A 739 -19.54 -0.94 19.38
CA CYS A 739 -20.28 -1.79 18.45
C CYS A 739 -20.29 -3.28 18.87
N GLY A 740 -19.38 -3.70 19.76
CA GLY A 740 -19.26 -5.07 20.27
C GLY A 740 -18.20 -5.93 19.58
N GLY A 741 -17.26 -5.31 18.83
CA GLY A 741 -16.13 -6.03 18.25
C GLY A 741 -15.12 -6.49 19.31
N ASP A 742 -14.38 -7.57 19.03
CA ASP A 742 -13.25 -8.04 19.85
C ASP A 742 -11.90 -7.64 19.27
N VAL A 743 -11.82 -7.48 17.94
CA VAL A 743 -10.63 -7.05 17.22
C VAL A 743 -11.04 -6.22 16.00
N CYS A 744 -10.27 -5.18 15.70
CA CYS A 744 -10.46 -4.35 14.53
C CYS A 744 -9.10 -4.03 13.90
N HIS A 745 -8.96 -4.22 12.58
CA HIS A 745 -7.88 -3.56 11.87
C HIS A 745 -8.27 -2.14 11.49
N MET A 746 -7.28 -1.28 11.25
CA MET A 746 -7.48 0.06 10.70
C MET A 746 -6.66 0.23 9.43
N ASN A 747 -7.17 0.92 8.41
CA ASN A 747 -6.34 1.33 7.28
C ASN A 747 -5.74 2.71 7.54
N LEU A 748 -4.48 2.77 7.98
CA LEU A 748 -3.79 4.05 8.20
C LEU A 748 -3.67 4.88 6.90
N HIS A 749 -3.59 4.19 5.76
CA HIS A 749 -3.57 4.73 4.39
C HIS A 749 -4.95 5.10 3.83
N LYS A 750 -5.99 5.07 4.67
CA LYS A 750 -7.32 5.60 4.37
C LYS A 750 -7.66 6.65 5.43
N THR A 751 -8.05 6.19 6.61
CA THR A 751 -8.57 7.04 7.69
C THR A 751 -7.52 7.98 8.28
N PHE A 752 -6.24 7.57 8.33
CA PHE A 752 -5.19 8.28 9.07
C PHE A 752 -4.07 8.83 8.16
N ALA A 753 -4.45 9.26 6.96
CA ALA A 753 -3.68 10.12 6.07
C ALA A 753 -2.34 9.59 5.50
N ILE A 754 -1.95 8.33 5.73
CA ILE A 754 -0.84 7.73 4.96
C ILE A 754 -1.20 7.80 3.46
N PRO A 755 -0.28 8.22 2.58
CA PRO A 755 -0.55 8.36 1.16
C PRO A 755 -0.83 7.03 0.47
N HIS A 756 -1.74 7.07 -0.51
CA HIS A 756 -2.19 5.90 -1.27
C HIS A 756 -1.13 5.32 -2.22
N GLY A 757 -0.13 6.11 -2.63
CA GLY A 757 1.11 5.68 -3.28
C GLY A 757 0.96 5.00 -4.64
N GLY A 758 -0.14 5.23 -5.35
CA GLY A 758 -0.48 4.53 -6.59
C GLY A 758 -0.92 3.07 -6.40
N GLY A 759 -1.18 2.65 -5.14
CA GLY A 759 -1.52 1.27 -4.77
C GLY A 759 -0.70 0.70 -3.61
N GLY A 760 -0.05 1.56 -2.81
CA GLY A 760 0.83 1.19 -1.71
C GLY A 760 1.94 2.24 -1.52
N PRO A 761 2.31 2.58 -0.28
CA PRO A 761 2.28 1.70 0.88
C PRO A 761 0.99 1.72 1.70
N GLY A 762 0.86 0.77 2.61
CA GLY A 762 -0.15 0.77 3.67
C GLY A 762 0.41 0.29 5.00
N VAL A 763 -0.35 0.53 6.06
CA VAL A 763 -0.23 -0.13 7.36
C VAL A 763 -1.63 -0.50 7.83
N GLY A 764 -1.77 -1.68 8.42
CA GLY A 764 -3.02 -2.23 8.92
C GLY A 764 -2.95 -2.66 10.38
N PRO A 765 -2.70 -1.74 11.34
CA PRO A 765 -2.64 -2.11 12.74
C PRO A 765 -3.92 -2.80 13.19
N ILE A 766 -3.81 -3.68 14.19
CA ILE A 766 -4.95 -4.27 14.87
C ILE A 766 -5.05 -3.73 16.29
N CYS A 767 -6.24 -3.28 16.68
CA CYS A 767 -6.59 -3.04 18.06
C CYS A 767 -7.49 -4.17 18.56
N VAL A 768 -7.29 -4.60 19.80
CA VAL A 768 -7.94 -5.79 20.37
C VAL A 768 -8.48 -5.56 21.78
N ALA A 769 -9.54 -6.27 22.11
CA ALA A 769 -10.05 -6.40 23.46
C ALA A 769 -9.01 -7.05 24.40
N GLU A 770 -9.18 -6.82 25.70
CA GLU A 770 -8.20 -7.21 26.72
C GLU A 770 -7.84 -8.70 26.68
N HIS A 771 -8.81 -9.59 26.45
CA HIS A 771 -8.57 -11.04 26.42
C HIS A 771 -7.80 -11.51 25.17
N LEU A 772 -7.69 -10.68 24.13
CA LEU A 772 -6.92 -10.98 22.92
C LEU A 772 -5.52 -10.35 22.93
N ALA A 773 -5.26 -9.36 23.80
CA ALA A 773 -3.96 -8.69 23.91
C ALA A 773 -2.77 -9.64 24.14
N PRO A 774 -2.88 -10.71 24.98
CA PRO A 774 -1.83 -11.71 25.15
C PRO A 774 -1.33 -12.36 23.86
N PHE A 775 -2.15 -12.40 22.80
CA PHE A 775 -1.85 -13.15 21.58
C PHE A 775 -1.34 -12.28 20.44
N LEU A 776 -1.21 -10.95 20.64
CA LEU A 776 -0.72 -10.02 19.62
C LEU A 776 0.64 -10.46 19.04
N PRO A 777 0.93 -10.20 17.75
CA PRO A 777 2.12 -10.73 17.07
C PRO A 777 3.47 -10.36 17.73
N SER A 778 4.31 -11.37 17.90
CA SER A 778 5.72 -11.23 18.31
C SER A 778 6.65 -11.08 17.12
N HIS A 779 7.95 -10.91 17.37
CA HIS A 779 8.98 -10.93 16.33
C HIS A 779 10.28 -11.60 16.88
N PRO A 780 10.98 -12.43 16.09
CA PRO A 780 12.06 -13.27 16.60
C PRO A 780 13.33 -12.52 17.02
N LEU A 781 13.53 -11.29 16.55
CA LEU A 781 14.75 -10.50 16.79
C LEU A 781 14.54 -9.33 17.76
N ILE A 782 13.33 -8.81 17.82
CA ILE A 782 12.96 -7.63 18.60
C ILE A 782 11.65 -7.98 19.28
N GLU A 783 11.64 -7.95 20.60
CA GLU A 783 10.47 -8.28 21.40
C GLU A 783 9.30 -7.33 21.10
N THR A 784 8.16 -7.91 20.71
CA THR A 784 6.86 -7.26 20.51
C THR A 784 5.75 -8.24 20.91
N GLY A 785 4.50 -7.78 20.94
CA GLY A 785 3.34 -8.64 21.17
C GLY A 785 3.06 -8.92 22.65
N GLY A 786 2.19 -9.89 22.91
CA GLY A 786 1.80 -10.32 24.26
C GLY A 786 2.57 -11.55 24.78
N ASP A 787 2.27 -11.97 26.00
CA ASP A 787 2.92 -13.10 26.69
C ASP A 787 2.59 -14.49 26.09
N LYS A 788 1.54 -14.57 25.28
CA LYS A 788 1.11 -15.77 24.52
C LYS A 788 1.07 -15.48 23.02
N ALA A 789 1.95 -14.58 22.56
CA ALA A 789 1.95 -14.06 21.21
C ALA A 789 1.94 -15.14 20.12
N ILE A 790 1.21 -14.88 19.04
CA ILE A 790 1.48 -15.56 17.78
C ILE A 790 2.86 -15.16 17.24
N GLU A 791 3.41 -15.97 16.34
CA GLU A 791 4.64 -15.60 15.62
C GLU A 791 4.39 -14.44 14.64
N ALA A 792 5.49 -13.92 14.06
CA ALA A 792 5.45 -12.73 13.22
C ALA A 792 4.51 -12.87 12.01
N VAL A 793 3.88 -11.75 11.63
CA VAL A 793 3.04 -11.61 10.43
C VAL A 793 3.67 -10.72 9.35
N ALA A 794 4.77 -10.03 9.68
CA ALA A 794 5.56 -9.19 8.78
C ALA A 794 7.07 -9.39 9.05
N ALA A 795 7.91 -9.00 8.07
CA ALA A 795 9.37 -9.16 8.18
C ALA A 795 10.03 -8.28 9.25
N ALA A 796 9.42 -7.13 9.58
CA ALA A 796 9.90 -6.18 10.57
C ALA A 796 8.95 -6.11 11.78
N PRO A 797 9.47 -5.84 12.99
CA PRO A 797 8.68 -5.88 14.23
C PRO A 797 7.50 -4.91 14.24
N PHE A 798 7.64 -3.76 13.57
CA PHE A 798 6.62 -2.71 13.47
C PHE A 798 6.23 -2.44 12.00
N GLY A 799 6.39 -3.44 11.13
CA GLY A 799 6.10 -3.30 9.70
C GLY A 799 6.82 -2.12 9.05
N SER A 800 6.06 -1.24 8.42
CA SER A 800 6.55 -0.02 7.75
C SER A 800 6.64 1.15 8.74
N ALA A 801 7.59 1.12 9.67
CA ALA A 801 7.62 2.05 10.81
C ALA A 801 7.76 3.53 10.42
N SER A 802 8.51 3.86 9.37
CA SER A 802 8.75 5.25 8.95
C SER A 802 7.46 6.02 8.60
N ILE A 803 6.48 5.36 7.97
CA ILE A 803 5.21 5.98 7.59
C ILE A 803 4.21 6.08 8.74
N LEU A 804 4.51 5.51 9.91
CA LEU A 804 3.72 5.74 11.14
C LEU A 804 3.79 7.19 11.60
N THR A 805 4.89 7.89 11.27
CA THR A 805 5.06 9.33 11.52
C THR A 805 3.91 10.16 10.94
N ILE A 806 3.34 9.73 9.81
CA ILE A 806 2.28 10.44 9.10
C ILE A 806 0.96 10.36 9.88
N SER A 807 0.55 9.16 10.29
CA SER A 807 -0.68 8.97 11.07
C SER A 807 -0.56 9.54 12.47
N TRP A 808 0.61 9.42 13.10
CA TRP A 808 0.90 10.10 14.36
C TRP A 808 0.75 11.62 14.20
N ALA A 809 1.33 12.20 13.16
CA ALA A 809 1.23 13.63 12.88
C ALA A 809 -0.21 14.08 12.63
N TYR A 810 -0.98 13.32 11.85
CA TYR A 810 -2.41 13.59 11.60
C TYR A 810 -3.22 13.63 12.90
N ILE A 811 -3.06 12.61 13.76
CA ILE A 811 -3.77 12.51 15.04
C ILE A 811 -3.35 13.66 15.97
N LYS A 812 -2.05 13.91 16.11
CA LYS A 812 -1.55 14.96 17.01
C LYS A 812 -1.90 16.36 16.54
N MET A 813 -1.94 16.63 15.24
CA MET A 813 -2.30 17.96 14.74
C MET A 813 -3.80 18.26 14.86
N LEU A 814 -4.66 17.25 14.68
CA LEU A 814 -6.10 17.43 14.83
C LEU A 814 -6.55 17.43 16.30
N GLY A 815 -5.90 16.62 17.15
CA GLY A 815 -6.42 16.28 18.47
C GLY A 815 -7.78 15.58 18.40
N GLY A 816 -8.35 15.25 19.55
CA GLY A 816 -9.62 14.52 19.61
C GLY A 816 -10.79 15.28 18.99
N THR A 817 -10.87 16.60 19.21
CA THR A 817 -11.97 17.41 18.65
C THR A 817 -11.88 17.48 17.12
N GLY A 818 -10.69 17.75 16.57
CA GLY A 818 -10.50 17.82 15.11
C GLY A 818 -10.75 16.48 14.42
N LEU A 819 -10.40 15.36 15.06
CA LEU A 819 -10.70 14.01 14.58
C LEU A 819 -12.20 13.72 14.52
N SER A 820 -12.94 14.13 15.56
CA SER A 820 -14.41 14.04 15.58
C SER A 820 -15.02 14.88 14.47
N ASP A 821 -14.56 16.13 14.30
CA ASP A 821 -15.14 17.05 13.32
C ASP A 821 -14.84 16.62 11.88
N ALA A 822 -13.66 16.04 11.62
CA ALA A 822 -13.35 15.39 10.35
C ALA A 822 -14.40 14.31 10.00
N SER A 823 -14.73 13.42 10.94
CA SER A 823 -15.75 12.38 10.70
C SER A 823 -17.13 12.99 10.43
N LYS A 824 -17.54 14.00 11.22
CA LYS A 824 -18.83 14.69 11.02
C LYS A 824 -18.94 15.32 9.63
N VAL A 825 -17.88 15.97 9.16
CA VAL A 825 -17.87 16.62 7.84
C VAL A 825 -17.80 15.58 6.72
N ALA A 826 -17.11 14.45 6.89
CA ALA A 826 -17.17 13.35 5.94
C ALA A 826 -18.60 12.82 5.75
N LEU A 827 -19.37 12.65 6.84
CA LEU A 827 -20.80 12.30 6.78
C LEU A 827 -21.62 13.38 6.05
N LEU A 828 -21.37 14.66 6.39
CA LEU A 828 -22.08 15.78 5.79
C LEU A 828 -21.84 15.88 4.28
N ASN A 829 -20.59 15.77 3.84
CA ASN A 829 -20.19 15.83 2.44
C ASN A 829 -20.90 14.75 1.61
N ALA A 830 -20.89 13.50 2.08
CA ALA A 830 -21.56 12.40 1.39
C ALA A 830 -23.09 12.59 1.32
N ASN A 831 -23.72 13.04 2.41
CA ASN A 831 -25.16 13.28 2.44
C ASN A 831 -25.57 14.48 1.57
N TYR A 832 -24.75 15.51 1.51
CA TYR A 832 -24.97 16.64 0.60
C TYR A 832 -24.87 16.23 -0.87
N MET A 833 -23.88 15.39 -1.23
CA MET A 833 -23.82 14.79 -2.58
C MET A 833 -25.05 13.94 -2.88
N ALA A 834 -25.49 13.11 -1.94
CA ALA A 834 -26.69 12.29 -2.09
C ALA A 834 -27.93 13.17 -2.36
N HIS A 835 -28.04 14.29 -1.66
CA HIS A 835 -29.10 15.28 -1.88
C HIS A 835 -29.02 15.94 -3.26
N ARG A 836 -27.82 16.39 -3.69
CA ARG A 836 -27.61 17.03 -5.00
C ARG A 836 -27.91 16.10 -6.17
N LEU A 837 -27.58 14.82 -6.04
CA LEU A 837 -27.78 13.81 -7.08
C LEU A 837 -29.20 13.19 -7.04
N ALA A 838 -29.99 13.50 -6.01
CA ALA A 838 -31.37 13.03 -5.90
C ALA A 838 -32.21 13.53 -7.10
N GLY A 839 -32.99 12.62 -7.69
CA GLY A 839 -33.79 12.88 -8.89
C GLY A 839 -33.03 12.73 -10.21
N HIS A 840 -31.70 12.60 -10.18
CA HIS A 840 -30.87 12.30 -11.35
C HIS A 840 -30.43 10.84 -11.40
N TYR A 841 -30.07 10.29 -10.23
CA TYR A 841 -29.63 8.92 -10.05
C TYR A 841 -30.39 8.27 -8.89
N THR A 842 -30.54 6.95 -8.95
CA THR A 842 -31.16 6.18 -7.86
C THR A 842 -30.12 5.93 -6.76
N LEU A 843 -30.34 6.51 -5.58
CA LEU A 843 -29.57 6.15 -4.37
C LEU A 843 -30.03 4.77 -3.89
N ARG A 844 -29.11 3.80 -3.85
CA ARG A 844 -29.44 2.40 -3.61
C ARG A 844 -29.84 2.12 -2.16
N TYR A 845 -29.09 2.66 -1.20
CA TYR A 845 -29.27 2.39 0.23
C TYR A 845 -29.22 3.68 1.05
N LYS A 846 -29.99 3.70 2.14
CA LYS A 846 -30.10 4.79 3.12
C LYS A 846 -30.70 4.25 4.41
N ASN A 847 -30.39 4.88 5.54
CA ASN A 847 -30.98 4.51 6.82
C ASN A 847 -32.47 4.93 6.93
N GLY A 848 -33.12 4.60 8.05
CA GLY A 848 -34.54 4.93 8.29
C GLY A 848 -34.87 6.44 8.32
N LYS A 849 -33.87 7.31 8.39
CA LYS A 849 -33.99 8.78 8.30
C LYS A 849 -33.59 9.34 6.93
N GLY A 850 -33.30 8.47 5.97
CA GLY A 850 -32.91 8.84 4.62
C GLY A 850 -31.48 9.36 4.51
N ARG A 851 -30.58 8.94 5.43
CA ARG A 851 -29.17 9.32 5.45
C ARG A 851 -28.24 8.18 5.04
N VAL A 852 -27.11 8.55 4.45
CA VAL A 852 -25.96 7.67 4.22
C VAL A 852 -24.90 7.94 5.30
N ALA A 853 -23.86 7.12 5.37
CA ALA A 853 -22.70 7.35 6.22
C ALA A 853 -21.72 8.32 5.52
N HIS A 854 -20.44 7.94 5.39
CA HIS A 854 -19.37 8.72 4.75
C HIS A 854 -19.28 8.50 3.23
N GLU A 855 -20.08 7.58 2.69
CA GLU A 855 -20.10 7.21 1.28
C GLU A 855 -21.52 6.90 0.82
N LEU A 856 -21.79 7.00 -0.48
CA LEU A 856 -23.10 6.77 -1.10
C LEU A 856 -23.00 5.86 -2.31
N LEU A 857 -24.01 5.01 -2.49
CA LEU A 857 -24.08 4.04 -3.58
C LEU A 857 -25.17 4.42 -4.58
N ILE A 858 -24.78 4.81 -5.80
CA ILE A 858 -25.72 5.11 -6.89
C ILE A 858 -25.87 3.91 -7.83
N ASP A 859 -27.11 3.59 -8.21
CA ASP A 859 -27.43 2.47 -9.10
C ASP A 859 -27.60 2.97 -10.55
N LEU A 860 -26.88 2.34 -11.48
CA LEU A 860 -26.90 2.66 -12.90
C LEU A 860 -27.62 1.59 -13.73
N ALA A 861 -28.24 0.58 -13.09
CA ALA A 861 -28.90 -0.53 -13.77
C ALA A 861 -30.01 -0.10 -14.75
N GLU A 862 -30.67 1.03 -14.50
CA GLU A 862 -31.71 1.55 -15.39
C GLU A 862 -31.15 1.92 -16.77
N PHE A 863 -29.98 2.57 -16.83
CA PHE A 863 -29.36 3.04 -18.07
C PHE A 863 -28.90 1.90 -18.97
N ASP A 864 -28.49 0.78 -18.38
CA ASP A 864 -28.17 -0.43 -19.12
C ASP A 864 -29.43 -0.98 -19.82
N LYS A 865 -30.54 -1.10 -19.08
CA LYS A 865 -31.80 -1.65 -19.62
C LYS A 865 -32.37 -0.80 -20.75
N VAL A 866 -32.33 0.53 -20.64
CA VAL A 866 -32.98 1.42 -21.63
C VAL A 866 -32.06 1.86 -22.77
N ALA A 867 -30.76 2.01 -22.52
CA ALA A 867 -29.80 2.57 -23.46
C ALA A 867 -28.54 1.71 -23.68
N GLY A 868 -28.37 0.59 -22.98
CA GLY A 868 -27.17 -0.26 -23.07
C GLY A 868 -25.91 0.40 -22.50
N LEU A 869 -26.07 1.41 -21.63
CA LEU A 869 -24.97 2.11 -20.98
C LEU A 869 -24.54 1.36 -19.71
N LYS A 870 -23.27 1.00 -19.63
CA LYS A 870 -22.67 0.28 -18.50
C LYS A 870 -21.99 1.26 -17.55
N VAL A 871 -21.71 0.84 -16.32
CA VAL A 871 -20.95 1.61 -15.32
C VAL A 871 -19.67 2.22 -15.91
N MET A 872 -18.93 1.44 -16.70
CA MET A 872 -17.68 1.91 -17.30
C MET A 872 -17.88 3.03 -18.33
N ASP A 873 -19.03 3.15 -18.98
CA ASP A 873 -19.29 4.26 -19.91
C ASP A 873 -19.36 5.60 -19.14
N PHE A 874 -20.00 5.61 -17.97
CA PHE A 874 -20.02 6.76 -17.07
C PHE A 874 -18.64 7.03 -16.47
N ALA A 875 -17.92 5.98 -16.07
CA ALA A 875 -16.57 6.11 -15.50
C ALA A 875 -15.61 6.75 -16.51
N LYS A 876 -15.55 6.23 -17.74
CA LYS A 876 -14.67 6.81 -18.75
C LYS A 876 -15.08 8.24 -19.11
N ARG A 877 -16.39 8.54 -19.12
CA ARG A 877 -16.87 9.90 -19.40
C ARG A 877 -16.46 10.91 -18.32
N LEU A 878 -16.44 10.53 -17.04
CA LEU A 878 -15.96 11.40 -15.95
C LEU A 878 -14.52 11.89 -16.15
N GLN A 879 -13.67 11.11 -16.82
CA GLN A 879 -12.29 11.53 -17.13
C GLN A 879 -12.26 12.76 -18.03
N ASP A 880 -13.22 12.90 -18.96
CA ASP A 880 -13.33 14.10 -19.81
C ASP A 880 -13.75 15.34 -19.01
N TYR A 881 -14.42 15.14 -17.87
CA TYR A 881 -14.77 16.19 -16.91
C TYR A 881 -13.65 16.50 -15.91
N GLY A 882 -12.48 15.88 -16.07
CA GLY A 882 -11.33 16.11 -15.22
C GLY A 882 -11.42 15.42 -13.86
N PHE A 883 -12.19 14.34 -13.73
CA PHE A 883 -12.32 13.57 -12.49
C PHE A 883 -11.87 12.13 -12.66
N HIS A 884 -11.22 11.60 -11.63
CA HIS A 884 -11.13 10.15 -11.46
C HIS A 884 -12.53 9.60 -11.10
N PRO A 885 -13.00 8.53 -11.75
CA PRO A 885 -14.23 7.85 -11.39
C PRO A 885 -14.28 7.38 -9.92
N PRO A 886 -15.48 7.32 -9.32
CA PRO A 886 -15.69 6.60 -8.07
C PRO A 886 -15.40 5.11 -8.18
N THR A 887 -15.52 4.39 -7.07
CA THR A 887 -15.37 2.93 -7.06
C THR A 887 -16.47 2.31 -7.93
N CYS A 888 -16.08 1.56 -8.97
CA CYS A 888 -16.98 1.05 -10.00
C CYS A 888 -17.31 -0.42 -9.75
N SER A 889 -18.58 -0.80 -9.90
CA SER A 889 -19.06 -2.19 -9.91
C SER A 889 -18.80 -2.98 -8.62
N TRP A 890 -18.56 -2.29 -7.50
CA TRP A 890 -18.41 -2.86 -6.17
C TRP A 890 -19.05 -1.92 -5.12
N PRO A 891 -19.72 -2.45 -4.09
CA PRO A 891 -20.00 -3.87 -3.82
C PRO A 891 -21.09 -4.49 -4.72
N ILE A 892 -21.76 -3.68 -5.56
CA ILE A 892 -22.77 -4.13 -6.52
C ILE A 892 -22.32 -3.82 -7.94
N SER A 893 -22.43 -4.79 -8.84
CA SER A 893 -21.90 -4.72 -10.22
C SER A 893 -22.51 -3.64 -11.10
N THR A 894 -23.68 -3.10 -10.74
CA THR A 894 -24.38 -2.03 -11.49
C THR A 894 -24.20 -0.65 -10.87
N CYS A 895 -23.41 -0.53 -9.80
CA CYS A 895 -23.32 0.69 -9.00
C CYS A 895 -21.97 1.40 -9.12
N MET A 896 -21.98 2.68 -8.73
CA MET A 896 -20.80 3.43 -8.33
C MET A 896 -20.88 3.78 -6.84
N LEU A 897 -19.81 3.52 -6.09
CA LEU A 897 -19.66 3.88 -4.68
C LEU A 897 -18.78 5.14 -4.58
N ILE A 898 -19.35 6.21 -4.04
CA ILE A 898 -18.79 7.56 -4.01
C ILE A 898 -18.46 7.92 -2.57
N GLU A 899 -17.22 8.35 -2.31
CA GLU A 899 -16.77 8.83 -0.98
C GLU A 899 -16.00 10.15 -1.15
N PRO A 900 -16.56 11.31 -0.77
CA PRO A 900 -15.89 12.61 -0.95
C PRO A 900 -14.83 12.91 0.11
N THR A 901 -14.88 12.26 1.28
CA THR A 901 -14.10 12.64 2.47
C THR A 901 -14.40 14.04 2.99
N GLU A 902 -13.78 14.42 4.10
CA GLU A 902 -13.89 15.72 4.74
C GLU A 902 -12.97 16.80 4.12
N SER A 903 -11.97 16.41 3.34
CA SER A 903 -10.92 17.32 2.86
C SER A 903 -11.32 18.12 1.62
N GLU A 904 -12.40 17.73 0.96
CA GLU A 904 -12.86 18.36 -0.27
C GLU A 904 -13.75 19.56 0.02
N THR A 905 -13.48 20.67 -0.66
CA THR A 905 -14.27 21.89 -0.51
C THR A 905 -15.68 21.72 -1.10
N LEU A 906 -16.63 22.54 -0.66
CA LEU A 906 -17.98 22.56 -1.24
C LEU A 906 -17.94 22.81 -2.76
N GLU A 907 -17.01 23.65 -3.24
CA GLU A 907 -16.83 23.93 -4.67
C GLU A 907 -16.43 22.67 -5.47
N GLU A 908 -15.51 21.87 -4.94
CA GLU A 908 -15.07 20.62 -5.59
C GLU A 908 -16.20 19.58 -5.61
N ILE A 909 -16.93 19.46 -4.50
CA ILE A 909 -18.11 18.60 -4.37
C ILE A 909 -19.19 18.99 -5.39
N ASP A 910 -19.46 20.29 -5.51
CA ASP A 910 -20.44 20.83 -6.46
C ASP A 910 -19.99 20.58 -7.92
N ARG A 911 -18.71 20.78 -8.24
CA ARG A 911 -18.16 20.47 -9.58
C ARG A 911 -18.36 19.01 -9.96
N PHE A 912 -18.12 18.08 -9.03
CA PHE A 912 -18.35 16.66 -9.29
C PHE A 912 -19.84 16.36 -9.47
N CYS A 913 -20.71 16.91 -8.62
CA CYS A 913 -22.15 16.75 -8.77
C CYS A 913 -22.65 17.30 -10.12
N ASP A 914 -22.16 18.46 -10.54
CA ASP A 914 -22.52 19.08 -11.82
C ASP A 914 -22.02 18.26 -13.01
N ALA A 915 -20.83 17.67 -12.93
CA ALA A 915 -20.34 16.71 -13.92
C ALA A 915 -21.27 15.50 -14.03
N MET A 916 -21.63 14.88 -12.91
CA MET A 916 -22.56 13.74 -12.87
C MET A 916 -23.95 14.10 -13.42
N ILE A 917 -24.49 15.27 -13.08
CA ILE A 917 -25.78 15.75 -13.58
C ILE A 917 -25.71 16.03 -15.09
N GLN A 918 -24.59 16.56 -15.59
CA GLN A 918 -24.42 16.77 -17.02
C GLN A 918 -24.30 15.42 -17.77
N ILE A 919 -23.55 14.46 -17.24
CA ILE A 919 -23.47 13.10 -17.81
C ILE A 919 -24.85 12.43 -17.81
N ARG A 920 -25.69 12.67 -16.80
CA ARG A 920 -27.08 12.19 -16.79
C ARG A 920 -27.90 12.72 -17.96
N LYS A 921 -27.69 13.99 -18.35
CA LYS A 921 -28.33 14.58 -19.54
C LYS A 921 -27.79 13.98 -20.84
N GLU A 922 -26.49 13.74 -20.91
CA GLU A 922 -25.89 13.05 -22.07
C GLU A 922 -26.45 11.63 -22.24
N ALA A 923 -26.66 10.90 -21.13
CA ALA A 923 -27.35 9.62 -21.14
C ALA A 923 -28.82 9.74 -21.59
N GLU A 924 -29.53 10.80 -21.16
CA GLU A 924 -30.91 11.08 -21.59
C GLU A 924 -31.01 11.34 -23.10
N ASP A 925 -30.03 12.03 -23.68
CA ASP A 925 -29.99 12.28 -25.13
C ASP A 925 -29.84 10.97 -25.92
N ILE A 926 -29.20 9.94 -25.34
CA ILE A 926 -29.14 8.59 -25.93
C ILE A 926 -30.48 7.85 -25.75
N ILE A 927 -31.09 7.93 -24.56
CA ILE A 927 -32.39 7.31 -24.24
C ILE A 927 -33.50 7.84 -25.17
N THR A 928 -33.51 9.16 -25.39
CA THR A 928 -34.52 9.85 -26.21
C THR A 928 -34.21 9.83 -27.71
N GLY A 929 -33.05 9.28 -28.11
CA GLY A 929 -32.66 9.14 -29.51
C GLY A 929 -32.08 10.39 -30.17
N LYS A 930 -31.71 11.43 -29.41
CA LYS A 930 -30.99 12.60 -29.93
C LYS A 930 -29.52 12.29 -30.27
N GLN A 931 -28.94 11.29 -29.62
CA GLN A 931 -27.61 10.75 -29.90
C GLN A 931 -27.71 9.26 -30.23
N PRO A 932 -26.89 8.72 -31.16
CA PRO A 932 -26.84 7.29 -31.45
C PRO A 932 -26.45 6.46 -30.22
N LYS A 933 -26.91 5.20 -30.14
CA LYS A 933 -26.62 4.31 -28.99
C LYS A 933 -25.18 3.81 -28.94
N ASP A 934 -24.53 3.69 -30.10
CA ASP A 934 -23.22 3.10 -30.31
C ASP A 934 -22.11 4.13 -30.57
N ASN A 935 -22.45 5.30 -31.13
CA ASN A 935 -21.50 6.39 -31.40
C ASN A 935 -21.94 7.68 -30.69
N ASN A 936 -21.51 7.84 -29.44
CA ASN A 936 -21.85 8.98 -28.58
C ASN A 936 -20.73 9.29 -27.57
N LEU A 937 -20.91 10.37 -26.81
CA LEU A 937 -19.94 10.85 -25.82
C LEU A 937 -19.57 9.78 -24.79
N LEU A 938 -20.53 9.02 -24.27
CA LEU A 938 -20.29 7.99 -23.25
C LEU A 938 -19.59 6.75 -23.82
N LYS A 939 -19.96 6.29 -25.01
CA LYS A 939 -19.36 5.10 -25.64
C LYS A 939 -17.94 5.33 -26.12
N ASN A 940 -17.64 6.54 -26.59
CA ASN A 940 -16.32 6.85 -27.12
C ASN A 940 -15.39 7.56 -26.12
N ALA A 941 -15.83 7.75 -24.88
CA ALA A 941 -14.98 8.27 -23.81
C ALA A 941 -13.95 7.21 -23.34
N PRO A 942 -12.76 7.64 -22.87
CA PRO A 942 -12.30 9.03 -22.78
C PRO A 942 -11.81 9.58 -24.13
N HIS A 943 -11.67 10.90 -24.21
CA HIS A 943 -11.21 11.63 -25.39
C HIS A 943 -9.79 12.21 -25.15
N PRO A 944 -8.72 11.41 -25.36
CA PRO A 944 -7.34 11.91 -25.23
C PRO A 944 -7.02 12.96 -26.28
N LEU A 945 -5.94 13.72 -26.08
CA LEU A 945 -5.50 14.76 -27.02
C LEU A 945 -5.34 14.18 -28.45
N SER A 946 -4.80 12.97 -28.56
CA SER A 946 -4.61 12.27 -29.84
C SER A 946 -5.90 12.01 -30.62
N VAL A 947 -7.04 11.88 -29.94
CA VAL A 947 -8.37 11.73 -30.56
C VAL A 947 -8.96 13.10 -30.91
N ILE A 948 -8.72 14.11 -30.07
CA ILE A 948 -9.20 15.48 -30.34
C ILE A 948 -8.49 16.10 -31.54
N THR A 949 -7.23 15.75 -31.79
CA THR A 949 -6.43 16.28 -32.91
C THR A 949 -6.63 15.56 -34.24
N LEU A 950 -7.52 14.55 -34.32
CA LEU A 950 -7.86 13.88 -35.58
C LEU A 950 -8.33 14.89 -36.62
N SER A 951 -8.08 14.61 -37.91
CA SER A 951 -8.57 15.46 -39.01
C SER A 951 -10.10 15.52 -39.05
N GLU A 952 -10.67 16.48 -39.78
CA GLU A 952 -12.13 16.56 -39.98
C GLU A 952 -12.70 15.30 -40.65
N GLU A 953 -11.94 14.70 -41.58
CA GLU A 953 -12.35 13.48 -42.29
C GLU A 953 -12.38 12.26 -41.35
N GLU A 954 -11.50 12.22 -40.35
CA GLU A 954 -11.42 11.15 -39.35
C GLU A 954 -12.39 11.35 -38.18
N TRP A 955 -12.86 12.58 -37.92
CA TRP A 955 -13.82 12.88 -36.84
C TRP A 955 -15.25 12.45 -37.22
N ASN A 956 -15.48 11.13 -37.28
CA ASN A 956 -16.77 10.53 -37.57
C ASN A 956 -17.65 10.43 -36.30
N ARG A 957 -17.94 11.56 -35.64
CA ARG A 957 -18.67 11.62 -34.37
C ARG A 957 -19.84 12.61 -34.45
N PRO A 958 -21.05 12.26 -33.99
CA PRO A 958 -22.25 13.12 -34.09
C PRO A 958 -22.29 14.22 -33.01
N TYR A 959 -21.13 14.65 -32.53
CA TYR A 959 -20.96 15.64 -31.48
C TYR A 959 -19.64 16.39 -31.69
N SER A 960 -19.55 17.60 -31.14
CA SER A 960 -18.39 18.46 -31.33
C SER A 960 -17.20 18.06 -30.45
N ARG A 961 -15.99 18.38 -30.91
CA ARG A 961 -14.76 18.28 -30.09
C ARG A 961 -14.84 19.10 -28.80
N GLN A 962 -15.49 20.26 -28.85
CA GLN A 962 -15.72 21.10 -27.66
C GLN A 962 -16.54 20.35 -26.61
N THR A 963 -17.65 19.71 -27.00
CA THR A 963 -18.48 18.91 -26.09
C THR A 963 -17.73 17.69 -25.56
N ALA A 964 -16.85 17.10 -26.37
CA ALA A 964 -16.02 15.98 -25.97
C ALA A 964 -14.99 16.37 -24.88
N ALA A 965 -14.17 17.40 -25.14
CA ALA A 965 -13.02 17.74 -24.30
C ALA A 965 -13.32 18.78 -23.20
N TYR A 966 -14.28 19.68 -23.44
CA TYR A 966 -14.62 20.80 -22.55
C TYR A 966 -16.14 20.87 -22.28
N PRO A 967 -16.75 19.80 -21.74
CA PRO A 967 -18.19 19.78 -21.46
C PRO A 967 -18.63 20.79 -20.40
N MET A 968 -17.70 21.32 -19.60
CA MET A 968 -17.95 22.31 -18.56
C MET A 968 -16.97 23.49 -18.65
N PRO A 969 -17.38 24.74 -18.31
CA PRO A 969 -16.54 25.93 -18.50
C PRO A 969 -15.20 25.93 -17.74
N TRP A 970 -15.14 25.35 -16.55
CA TRP A 970 -13.92 25.33 -15.71
C TRP A 970 -12.76 24.56 -16.36
N LEU A 971 -13.06 23.66 -17.29
CA LEU A 971 -12.05 22.86 -17.99
C LEU A 971 -11.21 23.68 -18.97
N LEU A 972 -11.66 24.89 -19.35
CA LEU A 972 -10.86 25.82 -20.14
C LEU A 972 -9.70 26.41 -19.33
N GLU A 973 -9.84 26.51 -18.01
CA GLU A 973 -8.77 26.95 -17.11
C GLU A 973 -7.87 25.78 -16.72
N ARG A 974 -8.46 24.64 -16.35
CA ARG A 974 -7.74 23.47 -15.82
C ARG A 974 -8.21 22.18 -16.50
N LYS A 975 -7.48 21.74 -17.52
CA LYS A 975 -7.73 20.48 -18.22
C LYS A 975 -6.66 19.45 -17.87
N PHE A 976 -7.10 18.32 -17.30
CA PHE A 976 -6.32 17.08 -17.32
C PHE A 976 -6.68 16.30 -18.57
N TRP A 977 -5.67 15.77 -19.27
CA TRP A 977 -5.86 14.99 -20.49
C TRP A 977 -5.69 13.50 -20.21
N PRO A 978 -6.71 12.66 -20.46
CA PRO A 978 -6.49 11.24 -20.64
C PRO A 978 -5.41 11.02 -21.69
N THR A 979 -4.52 10.07 -21.46
CA THR A 979 -3.32 9.89 -22.30
C THR A 979 -3.51 8.87 -23.42
N VAL A 980 -4.43 7.95 -23.22
CA VAL A 980 -4.85 6.93 -24.19
C VAL A 980 -6.37 6.90 -24.27
N SER A 981 -6.89 6.29 -25.33
CA SER A 981 -8.33 6.04 -25.48
C SER A 981 -8.75 4.90 -24.55
N ARG A 982 -10.05 4.54 -24.56
CA ARG A 982 -10.56 3.41 -23.77
C ARG A 982 -9.75 2.15 -24.02
N ILE A 983 -9.29 1.50 -22.96
CA ILE A 983 -8.46 0.28 -23.04
C ILE A 983 -9.30 -0.96 -23.37
N ASP A 984 -8.73 -1.84 -24.19
CA ASP A 984 -9.27 -3.18 -24.49
C ASP A 984 -8.83 -4.17 -23.40
N ASP A 985 -9.74 -4.44 -22.47
CA ASP A 985 -9.47 -5.28 -21.32
C ASP A 985 -9.26 -6.77 -21.68
N ALA A 986 -10.00 -7.28 -22.66
CA ALA A 986 -9.97 -8.69 -23.05
C ALA A 986 -8.75 -9.02 -23.92
N TYR A 987 -8.31 -8.09 -24.76
CA TYR A 987 -7.13 -8.27 -25.59
C TYR A 987 -5.87 -8.50 -24.74
N GLY A 988 -5.64 -7.68 -23.72
CA GLY A 988 -4.46 -7.79 -22.85
C GLY A 988 -4.40 -9.12 -22.07
N ASP A 989 -5.55 -9.65 -21.62
CA ASP A 989 -5.59 -10.93 -20.90
C ASP A 989 -5.37 -12.14 -21.84
N THR A 990 -5.65 -11.99 -23.14
CA THR A 990 -5.41 -13.03 -24.17
C THR A 990 -4.02 -12.94 -24.82
N HIS A 991 -3.39 -11.77 -24.77
CA HIS A 991 -2.05 -11.47 -25.28
C HIS A 991 -1.17 -10.94 -24.13
N LEU A 992 -0.96 -11.78 -23.12
CA LEU A 992 -0.28 -11.36 -21.89
C LEU A 992 1.19 -11.04 -22.16
N ILE A 993 1.55 -9.76 -22.04
CA ILE A 993 2.90 -9.23 -22.16
C ILE A 993 3.14 -8.32 -20.96
N CYS A 994 4.13 -8.64 -20.13
CA CYS A 994 4.33 -8.04 -18.79
C CYS A 994 5.69 -7.34 -18.63
N ASP A 995 6.46 -7.23 -19.70
CA ASP A 995 7.72 -6.51 -19.82
C ASP A 995 7.59 -5.23 -20.67
N CYS A 996 8.65 -4.44 -20.68
CA CYS A 996 8.78 -3.31 -21.59
C CYS A 996 8.83 -3.81 -23.06
N PRO A 997 8.24 -3.09 -24.02
CA PRO A 997 8.27 -3.48 -25.44
C PRO A 997 9.70 -3.62 -25.99
N SER A 998 9.95 -4.58 -26.87
CA SER A 998 11.25 -4.67 -27.56
C SER A 998 11.51 -3.45 -28.46
N VAL A 999 12.77 -3.22 -28.84
CA VAL A 999 13.13 -2.11 -29.76
C VAL A 999 12.42 -2.27 -31.10
N GLU A 1000 12.35 -3.49 -31.61
CA GLU A 1000 11.64 -3.86 -32.83
C GLU A 1000 10.15 -3.52 -32.72
N GLU A 1001 9.50 -3.87 -31.61
CA GLU A 1001 8.10 -3.52 -31.37
C GLU A 1001 7.87 -2.01 -31.24
N THR A 1002 8.83 -1.24 -30.73
CA THR A 1002 8.73 0.23 -30.69
C THR A 1002 9.03 0.91 -32.02
N ALA A 1003 9.73 0.24 -32.94
CA ALA A 1003 10.09 0.78 -34.26
C ALA A 1003 9.00 0.58 -35.33
N GLU A 1004 8.05 -0.34 -35.10
CA GLU A 1004 6.88 -0.60 -35.95
C GLU A 1004 5.67 0.30 -35.63
N HIS A 1005 5.79 1.18 -34.63
CA HIS A 1005 4.79 2.15 -34.18
C HIS A 1005 5.27 3.59 -34.38
#